data_AF-L0P9N7-F1
#
_entry.id   AF-L0P9N7-F1
#
_cell.length_a   1.000
_cell.length_b   1.000
_cell.length_c   1.000
_cell.angle_alpha   90.00
_cell.angle_beta   90.00
_cell.angle_gamma   90.00
#
_symmetry.space_group_name_H-M   'P 1'
#
loop_
_entity.id
_entity.type
_entity.pdbx_description
1 polymer ?
#
loop_
_entity_poly.entity_id
_entity_poly.type
_entity_poly.pdbx_seq_one_letter_code
_entity_poly.pdbx_strand_id
1 'polypeptide(L)'
;MLEARLQQASVLKKILDAVKELISDVNIECNESGIALQAMDNSHVALVVMLLRMDGFEPYRCDRNISLGVNLNSFSKVLKCAQNEDIITLKAEDTPDTLNMVFESPTNDRISEYDIKLMDIDQEHLGIPDTEYSVVVKMQSIEFQRICRDLLALSESVHVEANKEGIKFSCSGDIGNGSITLIQNQDTNIELNEPVSLTFSLKYLVNFTKATPLAEIVILSMSNELPLMVEYKMETGHLRFYLAPKISEEYKLASLYTRTILNNKPWITSCKYVRWQSMVPFKRSHRHSSTVSSQRSSLYEQTINKDKTYHAAQAVSLGIENPPLSEKETFTSNAKDISTETSPPLTKQEGKKDKKKTLWQKIKGEAQHYWDGTKLLGAETKISYKLALKMAAGHELTRREHRQLQRTVKDLVRLVPFSAFILIPFAELLLPLALKLFPNMLPSTYEADKDKEKRQTKLSDTRKSVSQFLRATLQESGLPFSTTTKQRQEFTEFFRKIRSGKELPSQTDVINVSKLFRDDITLDNLSRPQLVAMCRYMNLNTFGTDPMLRYQIRHKMRKIKSDDKAIWYEGVDTLSVPELQVACANRGIRTHGLSPAKLRDELEQWLDLRLKHGVPSTLLLLSNAFMYDQDDQSDRHYNALIATLSSLPDELYHETELNVQDKEATNKQRLEVIMEQEV
;
A
#
# COMPACT_ATOMS: atom_id res chain seq x y z
N MET A 1 -21.75 -1.78 38.52
CA MET A 1 -22.95 -2.44 38.00
C MET A 1 -23.48 -1.65 36.81
N LEU A 2 -24.01 -2.32 35.80
CA LEU A 2 -24.74 -1.72 34.68
C LEU A 2 -26.25 -1.92 34.88
N GLU A 3 -27.00 -0.83 34.77
CA GLU A 3 -28.46 -0.84 34.64
C GLU A 3 -28.87 0.21 33.60
N ALA A 4 -29.41 -0.25 32.47
CA ALA A 4 -29.82 0.62 31.37
C ALA A 4 -31.24 0.30 30.93
N ARG A 5 -32.18 1.21 31.19
CA ARG A 5 -33.61 1.05 30.88
C ARG A 5 -34.00 1.88 29.65
N LEU A 6 -34.38 1.21 28.56
CA LEU A 6 -34.79 1.80 27.29
C LEU A 6 -36.32 1.75 27.18
N GLN A 7 -36.96 2.91 26.95
CA GLN A 7 -38.43 3.02 26.89
C GLN A 7 -39.06 2.23 25.74
N GLN A 8 -38.34 2.04 24.63
CA GLN A 8 -38.83 1.33 23.46
C GLN A 8 -37.88 0.21 23.03
N ALA A 9 -38.32 -1.03 23.18
CA ALA A 9 -37.65 -2.22 22.67
C ALA A 9 -37.38 -2.19 21.16
N SER A 10 -38.25 -1.52 20.41
CA SER A 10 -38.16 -1.46 18.95
C SER A 10 -36.82 -0.89 18.45
N VAL A 11 -36.23 0.07 19.17
CA VAL A 11 -34.96 0.70 18.78
C VAL A 11 -33.82 -0.32 18.80
N LEU A 12 -33.64 -1.03 19.91
CA LEU A 12 -32.58 -2.04 20.05
C LEU A 12 -32.79 -3.21 19.08
N LYS A 13 -34.04 -3.65 18.86
CA LYS A 13 -34.38 -4.69 17.88
C LYS A 13 -33.96 -4.29 16.46
N LYS A 14 -34.30 -3.07 16.04
CA LYS A 14 -33.95 -2.54 14.71
C LYS A 14 -32.44 -2.38 14.54
N ILE A 15 -31.70 -1.94 15.57
CA ILE A 15 -30.23 -1.83 15.55
C ILE A 15 -29.62 -3.20 15.30
N LEU A 16 -29.99 -4.21 16.10
CA LEU A 16 -29.42 -5.55 15.94
C LEU A 16 -29.79 -6.21 14.62
N ASP A 17 -31.01 -6.01 14.14
CA ASP A 17 -31.42 -6.53 12.84
C ASP A 17 -30.56 -5.98 11.69
N ALA A 18 -30.06 -4.75 11.83
CA ALA A 18 -29.14 -4.14 10.86
C ALA A 18 -27.69 -4.65 10.98
N VAL A 19 -27.23 -4.99 12.19
CA VAL A 19 -25.81 -5.33 12.44
C VAL A 19 -25.53 -6.84 12.35
N LYS A 20 -26.48 -7.70 12.75
CA LYS A 20 -26.29 -9.16 12.89
C LYS A 20 -25.91 -9.91 11.61
N GLU A 21 -26.10 -9.30 10.45
CA GLU A 21 -25.72 -9.90 9.17
C GLU A 21 -24.30 -9.57 8.73
N LEU A 22 -23.71 -8.53 9.32
CA LEU A 22 -22.33 -8.13 9.07
C LEU A 22 -21.37 -8.82 10.04
N ILE A 23 -21.80 -8.97 11.30
CA ILE A 23 -20.96 -9.43 12.41
C ILE A 23 -21.73 -10.50 13.20
N SER A 24 -21.05 -11.59 13.57
CA SER A 24 -21.64 -12.66 14.40
C SER A 24 -21.52 -12.39 15.89
N ASP A 25 -20.34 -11.95 16.33
CA ASP A 25 -19.95 -11.82 17.73
C ASP A 25 -19.33 -10.44 17.94
N VAL A 26 -19.71 -9.75 19.01
CA VAL A 26 -19.29 -8.37 19.24
C VAL A 26 -19.24 -8.00 20.71
N ASN A 27 -18.34 -7.08 21.06
CA ASN A 27 -18.32 -6.42 22.36
C ASN A 27 -19.23 -5.19 22.35
N ILE A 28 -20.15 -5.15 23.31
CA ILE A 28 -20.94 -3.97 23.63
C ILE A 28 -20.28 -3.28 24.82
N GLU A 29 -19.79 -2.07 24.60
CA GLU A 29 -19.10 -1.28 25.61
C GLU A 29 -20.08 -0.37 26.33
N CYS A 30 -20.11 -0.47 27.65
CA CYS A 30 -20.93 0.38 28.49
C CYS A 30 -20.01 1.27 29.32
N ASN A 31 -20.23 2.58 29.25
CA ASN A 31 -19.49 3.58 30.01
C ASN A 31 -20.43 4.68 30.50
N GLU A 32 -19.92 5.66 31.26
CA GLU A 32 -20.75 6.75 31.79
C GLU A 32 -21.45 7.59 30.70
N SER A 33 -20.91 7.63 29.47
CA SER A 33 -21.49 8.38 28.35
C SER A 33 -22.63 7.63 27.65
N GLY A 34 -22.69 6.30 27.80
CA GLY A 34 -23.71 5.46 27.18
C GLY A 34 -23.20 4.09 26.75
N ILE A 35 -23.90 3.50 25.80
CA ILE A 35 -23.60 2.19 25.23
C ILE A 35 -23.06 2.35 23.81
N ALA A 36 -21.89 1.81 23.54
CA ALA A 36 -21.22 1.83 22.26
C ALA A 36 -20.93 0.42 21.74
N LEU A 37 -20.82 0.29 20.42
CA LEU A 37 -20.41 -0.94 19.77
C LEU A 37 -19.55 -0.56 18.57
N GLN A 38 -18.40 -1.22 18.45
CA GLN A 38 -17.52 -1.08 17.31
C GLN A 38 -17.02 -2.46 16.87
N ALA A 39 -17.27 -2.83 15.61
CA ALA A 39 -16.78 -4.10 15.08
C ALA A 39 -16.61 -4.08 13.56
N MET A 40 -15.59 -4.82 13.10
CA MET A 40 -15.34 -5.09 11.68
C MET A 40 -16.05 -6.37 11.24
N ASP A 41 -16.37 -6.44 9.95
CA ASP A 41 -16.82 -7.69 9.34
C ASP A 41 -15.66 -8.68 9.14
N ASN A 42 -15.98 -9.95 8.87
CA ASN A 42 -14.98 -11.02 8.67
C ASN A 42 -13.99 -10.75 7.52
N SER A 43 -14.32 -9.86 6.57
CA SER A 43 -13.41 -9.51 5.48
C SER A 43 -12.58 -8.24 5.74
N HIS A 44 -12.81 -7.56 6.86
CA HIS A 44 -12.20 -6.27 7.21
C HIS A 44 -12.40 -5.17 6.14
N VAL A 45 -13.54 -5.20 5.44
CA VAL A 45 -13.92 -4.23 4.40
C VAL A 45 -14.95 -3.23 4.92
N ALA A 46 -15.77 -3.66 5.89
CA ALA A 46 -16.80 -2.84 6.51
C ALA A 46 -16.60 -2.74 8.04
N LEU A 47 -16.83 -1.56 8.58
CA LEU A 47 -16.80 -1.28 10.01
C LEU A 47 -18.16 -0.73 10.44
N VAL A 48 -18.71 -1.27 11.52
CA VAL A 48 -19.94 -0.78 12.16
C VAL A 48 -19.58 -0.05 13.43
N VAL A 49 -20.17 1.13 13.61
CA VAL A 49 -20.07 1.93 14.83
C VAL A 49 -21.46 2.33 15.26
N MET A 50 -21.85 1.95 16.46
CA MET A 50 -23.10 2.32 17.08
C MET A 50 -22.83 3.04 18.38
N LEU A 51 -23.56 4.12 18.62
CA LEU A 51 -23.53 4.86 19.87
C LEU A 51 -24.96 5.16 20.30
N LEU A 52 -25.32 4.76 21.52
CA LEU A 52 -26.53 5.15 22.24
C LEU A 52 -26.10 5.93 23.48
N ARG A 53 -26.45 7.21 23.53
CA ARG A 53 -26.12 8.12 24.63
C ARG A 53 -26.94 7.78 25.87
N MET A 54 -26.41 8.09 27.04
CA MET A 54 -27.11 7.93 28.33
C MET A 54 -28.49 8.59 28.35
N ASP A 55 -28.67 9.73 27.66
CA ASP A 55 -29.95 10.45 27.53
C ASP A 55 -31.09 9.59 26.95
N GLY A 56 -30.74 8.51 26.24
CA GLY A 56 -31.72 7.58 25.68
C GLY A 56 -32.25 6.55 26.66
N PHE A 57 -31.75 6.52 27.89
CA PHE A 57 -32.11 5.53 28.89
C PHE A 57 -32.62 6.22 30.17
N GLU A 58 -33.63 5.62 30.79
CA GLU A 58 -34.29 6.16 31.97
C GLU A 58 -34.71 5.02 32.92
N PRO A 59 -33.94 4.69 33.99
CA PRO A 59 -32.62 5.25 34.32
C PRO A 59 -31.46 4.63 33.52
N TYR A 60 -30.35 5.36 33.46
CA TYR A 60 -29.03 4.85 33.05
C TYR A 60 -28.07 4.89 34.24
N ARG A 61 -27.41 3.77 34.52
CA ARG A 61 -26.35 3.68 35.51
C ARG A 61 -25.26 2.74 35.03
N CYS A 62 -24.03 3.23 34.99
CA CYS A 62 -22.84 2.45 34.68
C CYS A 62 -21.73 2.88 35.63
N ASP A 63 -21.47 2.09 36.68
CA ASP A 63 -20.51 2.49 37.73
C ASP A 63 -19.04 2.38 37.27
N ARG A 64 -18.76 1.52 36.30
CA ARG A 64 -17.44 1.24 35.72
C ARG A 64 -17.59 0.87 34.26
N ASN A 65 -16.54 1.09 33.46
CA ASN A 65 -16.52 0.64 32.08
C ASN A 65 -16.59 -0.89 32.03
N ILE A 66 -17.62 -1.43 31.38
CA ILE A 66 -17.87 -2.86 31.25
C ILE A 66 -17.95 -3.19 29.76
N SER A 67 -17.30 -4.28 29.35
CA SER A 67 -17.41 -4.82 27.99
C SER A 67 -18.22 -6.12 28.03
N LEU A 68 -19.29 -6.17 27.24
CA LEU A 68 -20.22 -7.30 27.18
C LEU A 68 -20.05 -8.01 25.84
N GLY A 69 -19.31 -9.11 25.81
CA GLY A 69 -19.17 -9.92 24.61
C GLY A 69 -20.40 -10.79 24.39
N VAL A 70 -21.09 -10.56 23.27
CA VAL A 70 -22.36 -11.22 22.94
C VAL A 70 -22.36 -11.78 21.53
N ASN A 71 -22.98 -12.96 21.37
CA ASN A 71 -23.35 -13.48 20.06
C ASN A 71 -24.64 -12.80 19.58
N LEU A 72 -24.58 -12.07 18.47
CA LEU A 72 -25.70 -11.28 17.96
C LEU A 72 -26.88 -12.12 17.50
N ASN A 73 -26.64 -13.35 17.06
CA ASN A 73 -27.73 -14.26 16.66
C ASN A 73 -28.55 -14.72 17.87
N SER A 74 -27.88 -15.03 18.99
CA SER A 74 -28.55 -15.37 20.26
C SER A 74 -29.26 -14.16 20.85
N PHE A 75 -28.60 -13.00 20.85
CA PHE A 75 -29.17 -11.75 21.34
C PHE A 75 -30.42 -11.33 20.56
N SER A 76 -30.38 -11.42 19.22
CA SER A 76 -31.54 -11.17 18.36
C SER A 76 -32.69 -12.14 18.61
N LYS A 77 -32.43 -13.42 18.93
CA LYS A 77 -33.49 -14.40 19.26
C LYS A 77 -34.23 -14.03 20.54
N VAL A 78 -33.51 -13.60 21.58
CA VAL A 78 -34.14 -13.21 22.84
C VAL A 78 -34.91 -11.89 22.68
N LEU A 79 -34.37 -10.93 21.95
CA LEU A 79 -35.05 -9.66 21.70
C LEU A 79 -36.31 -9.79 20.82
N LYS A 80 -36.47 -10.89 20.09
CA LYS A 80 -37.73 -11.20 19.39
C LYS A 80 -38.87 -11.58 20.34
N CYS A 81 -38.58 -11.95 21.60
CA CYS A 81 -39.60 -12.23 22.60
C CYS A 81 -40.30 -10.96 23.11
N ALA A 82 -39.65 -9.80 23.00
CA ALA A 82 -40.22 -8.50 23.35
C ALA A 82 -41.16 -7.97 22.25
N GLN A 83 -42.26 -7.32 22.64
CA GLN A 83 -43.06 -6.50 21.72
C GLN A 83 -42.32 -5.19 21.40
N ASN A 84 -42.79 -4.43 20.41
CA ASN A 84 -42.10 -3.22 19.97
C ASN A 84 -42.19 -2.07 20.98
N GLU A 85 -43.29 -2.00 21.73
CA GLU A 85 -43.58 -0.99 22.75
C GLU A 85 -43.18 -1.44 24.17
N ASP A 86 -42.59 -2.63 24.32
CA ASP A 86 -42.11 -3.11 25.62
C ASP A 86 -40.91 -2.27 26.07
N ILE A 87 -40.79 -2.04 27.37
CA ILE A 87 -39.65 -1.39 28.00
C ILE A 87 -38.58 -2.46 28.24
N ILE A 88 -37.32 -2.19 27.84
CA ILE A 88 -36.21 -3.12 28.03
C ILE A 88 -35.30 -2.59 29.13
N THR A 89 -34.96 -3.42 30.10
CA THR A 89 -33.89 -3.12 31.07
C THR A 89 -32.75 -4.12 30.90
N LEU A 90 -31.55 -3.61 30.63
CA LEU A 90 -30.31 -4.37 30.56
C LEU A 90 -29.59 -4.28 31.92
N LYS A 91 -29.26 -5.43 32.51
CA LYS A 91 -28.57 -5.52 33.80
C LYS A 91 -27.35 -6.43 33.71
N ALA A 92 -26.22 -5.94 34.20
CA ALA A 92 -24.99 -6.71 34.31
C ALA A 92 -24.19 -6.31 35.56
N GLU A 93 -23.55 -7.28 36.19
CA GLU A 93 -22.64 -7.06 37.32
C GLU A 93 -21.28 -6.47 36.85
N ASP A 94 -20.37 -6.17 37.78
CA ASP A 94 -19.06 -5.59 37.45
C ASP A 94 -18.13 -6.57 36.71
N THR A 95 -18.25 -7.87 37.01
CA THR A 95 -17.57 -8.96 36.29
C THR A 95 -18.64 -9.93 35.78
N PRO A 96 -19.34 -9.58 34.68
CA PRO A 96 -20.55 -10.29 34.31
C PRO A 96 -20.23 -11.58 33.55
N ASP A 97 -20.73 -12.71 34.05
CA ASP A 97 -20.80 -13.97 33.29
C ASP A 97 -22.06 -14.04 32.40
N THR A 98 -23.10 -13.30 32.80
CA THR A 98 -24.40 -13.24 32.13
C THR A 98 -24.92 -11.81 32.02
N LEU A 99 -25.58 -11.52 30.90
CA LEU A 99 -26.38 -10.31 30.70
C LEU A 99 -27.85 -10.65 30.95
N ASN A 100 -28.44 -9.98 31.93
CA ASN A 100 -29.85 -10.09 32.26
C ASN A 100 -30.64 -9.04 31.46
N MET A 101 -31.74 -9.47 30.85
CA MET A 101 -32.66 -8.61 30.11
C MET A 101 -34.08 -8.78 30.66
N VAL A 102 -34.67 -7.67 31.09
CA VAL A 102 -36.06 -7.63 31.56
C VAL A 102 -36.90 -6.86 30.56
N PHE A 103 -37.97 -7.47 30.07
CA PHE A 103 -38.96 -6.86 29.20
C PHE A 103 -40.26 -6.61 30.00
N GLU A 104 -40.65 -5.35 30.11
CA GLU A 104 -41.86 -4.94 30.82
C GLU A 104 -42.88 -4.38 29.82
N SER A 105 -44.11 -4.87 29.87
CA SER A 105 -45.21 -4.24 29.12
C SER A 105 -45.46 -2.83 29.67
N PRO A 106 -45.75 -1.82 28.85
CA PRO A 106 -46.11 -0.47 29.32
C PRO A 106 -47.39 -0.47 30.16
N THR A 107 -48.27 -1.47 29.98
CA THR A 107 -49.47 -1.68 30.79
C THR A 107 -49.20 -2.41 32.10
N ASN A 108 -47.95 -2.77 32.39
CA ASN A 108 -47.50 -3.57 33.54
C ASN A 108 -48.17 -4.95 33.69
N ASP A 109 -48.81 -5.47 32.63
CA ASP A 109 -49.50 -6.77 32.64
C ASP A 109 -48.54 -7.96 32.56
N ARG A 110 -47.34 -7.76 32.00
CA ARG A 110 -46.36 -8.82 31.76
C ARG A 110 -44.93 -8.33 31.99
N ILE A 111 -44.16 -9.13 32.71
CA ILE A 111 -42.72 -8.99 32.88
C ILE A 111 -42.07 -10.30 32.44
N SER A 112 -41.11 -10.22 31.52
CA SER A 112 -40.35 -11.37 31.04
C SER A 112 -38.87 -11.13 31.30
N GLU A 113 -38.20 -12.10 31.91
CA GLU A 113 -36.78 -12.01 32.26
C GLU A 113 -35.99 -13.10 31.52
N TYR A 114 -34.86 -12.72 30.94
CA TYR A 114 -34.01 -13.61 30.17
C TYR A 114 -32.53 -13.36 30.45
N ASP A 115 -31.78 -14.44 30.69
CA ASP A 115 -30.34 -14.39 30.86
C ASP A 115 -29.63 -14.92 29.62
N ILE A 116 -28.66 -14.16 29.11
CA ILE A 116 -27.74 -14.59 28.05
C ILE A 116 -26.34 -14.73 28.64
N LYS A 117 -25.68 -15.83 28.32
CA LYS A 117 -24.26 -16.02 28.64
C LYS A 117 -23.39 -15.10 27.81
N LEU A 118 -22.47 -14.43 28.49
CA LEU A 118 -21.45 -13.60 27.86
C LEU A 118 -20.27 -14.46 27.41
N MET A 119 -19.46 -13.88 26.52
CA MET A 119 -18.29 -14.50 25.94
C MET A 119 -17.12 -13.51 26.02
N ASP A 120 -15.92 -14.02 26.21
CA ASP A 120 -14.71 -13.21 26.09
C ASP A 120 -14.33 -13.08 24.61
N ILE A 121 -14.30 -11.83 24.13
CA ILE A 121 -13.91 -11.52 22.75
C ILE A 121 -12.77 -10.51 22.81
N ASP A 122 -11.64 -10.86 22.19
CA ASP A 122 -10.49 -9.98 22.07
C ASP A 122 -10.83 -8.78 21.17
N GLN A 123 -10.56 -7.58 21.67
CA GLN A 123 -11.02 -6.34 21.04
C GLN A 123 -9.87 -5.52 20.44
N GLU A 124 -9.93 -5.28 19.13
CA GLU A 124 -9.09 -4.30 18.45
C GLU A 124 -9.86 -2.98 18.28
N HIS A 125 -9.56 -2.00 19.14
CA HIS A 125 -10.12 -0.67 19.00
C HIS A 125 -9.49 0.09 17.83
N LEU A 126 -10.31 0.49 16.87
CA LEU A 126 -9.88 1.35 15.77
C LEU A 126 -10.20 2.81 16.09
N GLY A 127 -9.16 3.61 16.28
CA GLY A 127 -9.32 5.06 16.37
C GLY A 127 -9.80 5.62 15.04
N ILE A 128 -11.02 6.18 15.03
CA ILE A 128 -11.59 6.84 13.85
C ILE A 128 -11.22 8.33 13.94
N PRO A 129 -10.39 8.87 13.03
CA PRO A 129 -10.08 10.29 13.04
C PRO A 129 -11.28 11.12 12.57
N ASP A 130 -11.48 12.29 13.17
CA ASP A 130 -12.46 13.27 12.71
C ASP A 130 -11.98 13.91 11.39
N THR A 131 -12.35 13.29 10.27
CA THR A 131 -11.99 13.75 8.92
C THR A 131 -13.16 14.42 8.22
N GLU A 132 -12.88 15.53 7.54
CA GLU A 132 -13.87 16.19 6.69
C GLU A 132 -14.11 15.40 5.39
N TYR A 133 -15.37 15.28 5.01
CA TYR A 133 -15.78 14.63 3.76
C TYR A 133 -15.97 15.66 2.63
N SER A 134 -15.58 15.27 1.42
CA SER A 134 -15.68 16.11 0.23
C SER A 134 -17.13 16.30 -0.24
N VAL A 135 -17.98 15.30 0.01
CA VAL A 135 -19.41 15.33 -0.31
C VAL A 135 -20.19 14.74 0.84
N VAL A 136 -21.26 15.43 1.25
CA VAL A 136 -22.26 14.93 2.19
C VAL A 136 -23.63 14.99 1.52
N VAL A 137 -24.25 13.83 1.32
CA VAL A 137 -25.59 13.70 0.72
C VAL A 137 -26.58 13.25 1.77
N LYS A 138 -27.63 14.03 1.98
CA LYS A 138 -28.77 13.71 2.84
C LYS A 138 -29.95 13.38 1.93
N MET A 139 -30.49 12.17 2.04
CA MET A 139 -31.65 11.72 1.25
C MET A 139 -32.56 10.80 2.06
N GLN A 140 -33.76 10.52 1.56
CA GLN A 140 -34.67 9.57 2.18
C GLN A 140 -34.07 8.16 2.21
N SER A 141 -34.09 7.51 3.38
CA SER A 141 -33.51 6.19 3.58
C SER A 141 -34.22 5.10 2.77
N ILE A 142 -35.53 5.22 2.58
CA ILE A 142 -36.35 4.32 1.76
C ILE A 142 -35.92 4.35 0.29
N GLU A 143 -35.63 5.54 -0.24
CA GLU A 143 -35.19 5.70 -1.63
C GLU A 143 -33.78 5.11 -1.82
N PHE A 144 -32.86 5.36 -0.90
CA PHE A 144 -31.53 4.74 -0.91
C PHE A 144 -31.63 3.20 -0.86
N GLN A 145 -32.49 2.65 -0.01
CA GLN A 145 -32.75 1.22 0.08
C GLN A 145 -33.31 0.63 -1.22
N ARG A 146 -34.18 1.37 -1.92
CA ARG A 146 -34.70 0.97 -3.23
C ARG A 146 -33.59 0.95 -4.28
N ILE A 147 -32.79 2.02 -4.37
CA ILE A 147 -31.67 2.14 -5.30
C ILE A 147 -30.69 0.97 -5.15
N CYS A 148 -30.29 0.64 -3.92
CA CYS A 148 -29.36 -0.47 -3.69
C CYS A 148 -29.94 -1.83 -4.09
N ARG A 149 -31.25 -2.06 -3.84
CA ARG A 149 -31.93 -3.31 -4.22
C ARG A 149 -32.08 -3.43 -5.74
N ASP A 150 -32.48 -2.36 -6.41
CA ASP A 150 -32.69 -2.33 -7.86
C ASP A 150 -31.37 -2.56 -8.61
N LEU A 151 -30.28 -1.92 -8.17
CA LEU A 151 -28.97 -2.07 -8.80
C LEU A 151 -28.29 -3.43 -8.51
N LEU A 152 -28.56 -4.05 -7.34
CA LEU A 152 -28.01 -5.36 -6.98
C LEU A 152 -28.48 -6.47 -7.95
N ALA A 153 -29.70 -6.34 -8.50
CA ALA A 153 -30.22 -7.29 -9.49
C ALA A 153 -29.43 -7.27 -10.82
N LEU A 154 -28.70 -6.18 -11.10
CA LEU A 154 -27.93 -6.01 -12.34
C LEU A 154 -26.43 -6.32 -12.15
N SER A 155 -25.84 -5.89 -11.03
CA SER A 155 -24.41 -6.05 -10.76
C SER A 155 -24.13 -6.08 -9.26
N GLU A 156 -23.01 -6.68 -8.87
CA GLU A 156 -22.55 -6.70 -7.48
C GLU A 156 -21.82 -5.41 -7.05
N SER A 157 -21.55 -4.52 -7.99
CA SER A 157 -20.81 -3.28 -7.76
C SER A 157 -21.58 -2.07 -8.28
N VAL A 158 -21.53 -0.98 -7.52
CA VAL A 158 -22.11 0.31 -7.90
C VAL A 158 -21.01 1.37 -7.96
N HIS A 159 -21.01 2.12 -9.05
CA HIS A 159 -20.22 3.32 -9.22
C HIS A 159 -21.07 4.52 -8.80
N VAL A 160 -20.64 5.20 -7.74
CA VAL A 160 -21.29 6.38 -7.15
C VAL A 160 -20.48 7.61 -7.54
N GLU A 161 -21.12 8.52 -8.25
CA GLU A 161 -20.54 9.78 -8.73
C GLU A 161 -21.36 10.95 -8.17
N ALA A 162 -20.71 11.90 -7.51
CA ALA A 162 -21.34 13.09 -6.98
C ALA A 162 -20.71 14.34 -7.59
N ASN A 163 -21.53 15.08 -8.35
CA ASN A 163 -21.15 16.29 -9.09
C ASN A 163 -22.14 17.43 -8.77
N LYS A 164 -21.90 18.62 -9.32
CA LYS A 164 -22.82 19.77 -9.18
C LYS A 164 -24.23 19.51 -9.71
N GLU A 165 -24.38 18.56 -10.63
CA GLU A 165 -25.68 18.18 -11.21
C GLU A 165 -26.51 17.29 -10.27
N GLY A 166 -25.86 16.61 -9.32
CA GLY A 166 -26.50 15.66 -8.42
C GLY A 166 -25.61 14.46 -8.09
N ILE A 167 -26.22 13.47 -7.44
CA ILE A 167 -25.61 12.17 -7.15
C ILE A 167 -26.13 11.11 -8.13
N LYS A 168 -25.22 10.37 -8.73
CA LYS A 168 -25.49 9.33 -9.73
C LYS A 168 -24.98 7.99 -9.25
N PHE A 169 -25.85 7.00 -9.24
CA PHE A 169 -25.56 5.60 -8.98
C PHE A 169 -25.61 4.85 -10.31
N SER A 170 -24.53 4.20 -10.69
CA SER A 170 -24.44 3.47 -11.95
C SER A 170 -23.86 2.08 -11.75
N CYS A 171 -24.33 1.11 -12.51
CA CYS A 171 -23.80 -0.24 -12.49
C CYS A 171 -23.71 -0.80 -13.91
N SER A 172 -22.71 -1.65 -14.13
CA SER A 172 -22.56 -2.42 -15.37
C SER A 172 -22.48 -3.90 -14.98
N GLY A 173 -23.28 -4.71 -15.62
CA GLY A 173 -23.36 -6.15 -15.39
C GLY A 173 -23.75 -6.91 -16.64
N ASP A 174 -23.69 -8.24 -16.56
CA ASP A 174 -23.86 -9.13 -17.73
C ASP A 174 -25.27 -9.06 -18.33
N ILE A 175 -26.27 -8.83 -17.49
CA ILE A 175 -27.68 -8.71 -17.89
C ILE A 175 -27.96 -7.35 -18.54
N GLY A 176 -27.24 -6.30 -18.13
CA GLY A 176 -27.41 -4.95 -18.62
C GLY A 176 -26.77 -3.88 -17.73
N ASN A 177 -26.91 -2.62 -18.14
CA ASN A 177 -26.41 -1.46 -17.41
C ASN A 177 -27.57 -0.70 -16.77
N GLY A 178 -27.37 -0.21 -15.55
CA GLY A 178 -28.33 0.60 -14.81
C GLY A 178 -27.72 1.95 -14.41
N SER A 179 -28.51 3.02 -14.44
CA SER A 179 -28.10 4.31 -13.90
C SER A 179 -29.27 5.08 -13.31
N ILE A 180 -29.13 5.54 -12.08
CA ILE A 180 -30.11 6.35 -11.35
C ILE A 180 -29.41 7.65 -10.95
N THR A 181 -30.02 8.79 -11.27
CA THR A 181 -29.47 10.12 -10.94
C THR A 181 -30.48 10.87 -10.08
N LEU A 182 -30.05 11.31 -8.90
CA LEU A 182 -30.83 12.14 -7.99
C LEU A 182 -30.30 13.57 -8.07
N ILE A 183 -31.18 14.49 -8.43
CA ILE A 183 -30.90 15.93 -8.51
C ILE A 183 -31.25 16.55 -7.16
N GLN A 184 -30.53 17.61 -6.78
CA GLN A 184 -30.81 18.35 -5.54
C GLN A 184 -32.23 18.92 -5.56
N ASN A 185 -33.04 18.50 -4.59
CA ASN A 185 -34.45 18.87 -4.40
C ASN A 185 -34.72 19.12 -2.91
N GLN A 186 -35.97 19.41 -2.52
CA GLN A 186 -36.33 19.58 -1.09
C GLN A 186 -36.01 18.34 -0.24
N ASP A 187 -36.17 17.14 -0.80
CA ASP A 187 -35.94 15.86 -0.10
C ASP A 187 -34.49 15.37 -0.13
N THR A 188 -33.66 15.92 -1.02
CA THR A 188 -32.28 15.49 -1.23
C THR A 188 -31.35 16.69 -1.19
N ASN A 189 -30.65 16.85 -0.07
CA ASN A 189 -29.67 17.91 0.13
C ASN A 189 -28.26 17.39 -0.14
N ILE A 190 -27.51 18.06 -1.02
CA ILE A 190 -26.17 17.68 -1.45
C ILE A 190 -25.22 18.82 -1.11
N GLU A 191 -24.37 18.60 -0.12
CA GLU A 191 -23.28 19.51 0.23
C GLU A 191 -22.02 19.03 -0.50
N LEU A 192 -21.62 19.73 -1.56
CA LEU A 192 -20.50 19.35 -2.42
C LEU A 192 -19.36 20.37 -2.32
N ASN A 193 -18.21 19.91 -1.82
CA ASN A 193 -16.95 20.65 -1.84
C ASN A 193 -16.13 20.27 -3.09
N GLU A 194 -15.89 18.97 -3.28
CA GLU A 194 -15.15 18.42 -4.42
C GLU A 194 -15.92 17.26 -5.06
N PRO A 195 -15.83 17.06 -6.39
CA PRO A 195 -16.48 15.93 -7.04
C PRO A 195 -15.85 14.61 -6.60
N VAL A 196 -16.69 13.63 -6.30
CA VAL A 196 -16.28 12.31 -5.83
C VAL A 196 -16.80 11.24 -6.78
N SER A 197 -15.94 10.28 -7.08
CA SER A 197 -16.23 9.18 -8.00
C SER A 197 -15.61 7.91 -7.45
N LEU A 198 -16.42 7.03 -6.89
CA LEU A 198 -15.99 5.84 -6.17
C LEU A 198 -16.86 4.64 -6.50
N THR A 199 -16.27 3.44 -6.44
CA THR A 199 -17.00 2.19 -6.66
C THR A 199 -17.13 1.44 -5.33
N PHE A 200 -18.30 0.89 -5.04
CA PHE A 200 -18.59 0.14 -3.81
C PHE A 200 -19.25 -1.20 -4.11
N SER A 201 -19.19 -2.12 -3.14
CA SER A 201 -19.93 -3.38 -3.22
C SER A 201 -21.40 -3.17 -2.83
N LEU A 202 -22.32 -3.52 -3.74
CA LEU A 202 -23.76 -3.45 -3.46
C LEU A 202 -24.20 -4.44 -2.39
N LYS A 203 -23.53 -5.58 -2.24
CA LYS A 203 -23.81 -6.56 -1.19
C LYS A 203 -23.74 -5.94 0.21
N TYR A 204 -22.72 -5.13 0.49
CA TYR A 204 -22.59 -4.43 1.77
C TYR A 204 -23.61 -3.30 1.91
N LEU A 205 -23.83 -2.51 0.85
CA LEU A 205 -24.81 -1.42 0.89
C LEU A 205 -26.23 -1.93 1.16
N VAL A 206 -26.63 -3.05 0.55
CA VAL A 206 -27.93 -3.67 0.85
C VAL A 206 -28.02 -4.12 2.31
N ASN A 207 -26.94 -4.63 2.90
CA ASN A 207 -26.93 -4.93 4.34
C ASN A 207 -27.09 -3.66 5.19
N PHE A 208 -26.40 -2.57 4.86
CA PHE A 208 -26.53 -1.29 5.59
C PHE A 208 -27.95 -0.73 5.52
N THR A 209 -28.64 -0.92 4.39
CA THR A 209 -30.02 -0.45 4.22
C THR A 209 -31.02 -1.18 5.12
N LYS A 210 -30.64 -2.21 5.87
CA LYS A 210 -31.47 -2.81 6.92
C LYS A 210 -31.69 -1.88 8.11
N ALA A 211 -30.85 -0.85 8.26
CA ALA A 211 -31.03 0.24 9.22
C ALA A 211 -32.10 1.28 8.83
N THR A 212 -32.69 1.19 7.63
CA THR A 212 -33.75 2.12 7.15
C THR A 212 -34.87 2.38 8.16
N PRO A 213 -35.37 1.41 8.95
CA PRO A 213 -36.41 1.65 9.95
C PRO A 213 -35.98 2.47 11.18
N LEU A 214 -34.68 2.80 11.33
CA LEU A 214 -34.14 3.60 12.42
C LEU A 214 -34.25 5.11 12.16
N ALA A 215 -34.11 5.53 10.89
CA ALA A 215 -34.10 6.93 10.51
C ALA A 215 -34.73 7.13 9.13
N GLU A 216 -35.58 8.15 9.00
CA GLU A 216 -36.21 8.52 7.73
C GLU A 216 -35.19 9.07 6.71
N ILE A 217 -34.11 9.68 7.20
CA ILE A 217 -33.05 10.28 6.39
C ILE A 217 -31.75 9.50 6.62
N VAL A 218 -31.07 9.17 5.52
CA VAL A 218 -29.71 8.61 5.52
C VAL A 218 -28.72 9.68 5.06
N ILE A 219 -27.55 9.70 5.70
CA ILE A 219 -26.45 10.62 5.36
C ILE A 219 -25.30 9.81 4.76
N LEU A 220 -24.96 10.09 3.51
CA LEU A 220 -23.83 9.49 2.80
C LEU A 220 -22.68 10.50 2.75
N SER A 221 -21.59 10.21 3.44
CA SER A 221 -20.40 11.06 3.43
C SER A 221 -19.26 10.36 2.71
N MET A 222 -18.72 11.01 1.68
CA MET A 222 -17.78 10.42 0.74
C MET A 222 -16.59 11.33 0.47
N SER A 223 -15.43 10.72 0.31
CA SER A 223 -14.21 11.38 -0.18
C SER A 223 -13.35 10.35 -0.92
N ASN A 224 -12.64 10.77 -1.97
CA ASN A 224 -11.87 9.85 -2.82
C ASN A 224 -10.77 9.06 -2.08
N GLU A 225 -10.35 9.53 -0.89
CA GLU A 225 -9.28 8.92 -0.10
C GLU A 225 -9.78 8.18 1.16
N LEU A 226 -11.08 8.25 1.47
CA LEU A 226 -11.66 7.72 2.71
C LEU A 226 -12.76 6.68 2.42
N PRO A 227 -13.06 5.78 3.36
CA PRO A 227 -14.24 4.93 3.28
C PRO A 227 -15.52 5.76 3.17
N LEU A 228 -16.51 5.25 2.45
CA LEU A 228 -17.87 5.79 2.49
C LEU A 228 -18.43 5.61 3.89
N MET A 229 -18.92 6.69 4.50
CA MET A 229 -19.68 6.66 5.73
C MET A 229 -21.18 6.75 5.42
N VAL A 230 -21.94 5.76 5.86
CA VAL A 230 -23.41 5.75 5.83
C VAL A 230 -23.92 5.90 7.25
N GLU A 231 -24.54 7.03 7.55
CA GLU A 231 -25.03 7.36 8.89
C GLU A 231 -26.56 7.37 8.93
N TYR A 232 -27.11 6.64 9.90
CA TYR A 232 -28.50 6.69 10.32
C TYR A 232 -28.56 7.37 11.68
N LYS A 233 -29.04 8.61 11.71
CA LYS A 233 -29.11 9.41 12.93
C LYS A 233 -30.36 9.07 13.72
N MET A 234 -30.19 8.81 15.02
CA MET A 234 -31.27 8.56 15.97
C MET A 234 -31.32 9.74 16.96
N GLU A 235 -32.43 9.92 17.68
CA GLU A 235 -32.53 10.99 18.70
C GLU A 235 -31.51 10.78 19.83
N THR A 236 -31.35 9.52 20.22
CA THR A 236 -30.52 9.09 21.35
C THR A 236 -29.12 8.66 20.91
N GLY A 237 -28.75 8.81 19.63
CA GLY A 237 -27.49 8.24 19.14
C GLY A 237 -27.32 8.23 17.63
N HIS A 238 -26.44 7.36 17.14
CA HIS A 238 -26.26 7.13 15.71
C HIS A 238 -25.77 5.72 15.42
N LEU A 239 -26.10 5.23 14.22
CA LEU A 239 -25.55 4.02 13.64
C LEU A 239 -24.81 4.38 12.35
N ARG A 240 -23.49 4.18 12.34
CA ARG A 240 -22.59 4.51 11.25
C ARG A 240 -21.98 3.24 10.68
N PHE A 241 -22.01 3.14 9.37
CA PHE A 241 -21.33 2.10 8.62
C PHE A 241 -20.22 2.74 7.79
N TYR A 242 -19.02 2.18 7.85
CA TYR A 242 -17.91 2.56 6.99
C TYR A 242 -17.66 1.44 5.99
N LEU A 243 -17.52 1.79 4.71
CA LEU A 243 -17.25 0.83 3.65
C LEU A 243 -16.07 1.27 2.80
N ALA A 244 -15.07 0.42 2.72
CA ALA A 244 -13.93 0.67 1.84
C ALA A 244 -14.37 0.63 0.36
N PRO A 245 -13.90 1.57 -0.47
CA PRO A 245 -14.19 1.55 -1.90
C PRO A 245 -13.51 0.36 -2.58
N LYS A 246 -14.19 -0.24 -3.56
CA LYS A 246 -13.58 -1.17 -4.52
C LYS A 246 -12.66 -0.36 -5.41
N ILE A 247 -11.36 -0.58 -5.26
CA ILE A 247 -10.35 -0.02 -6.16
C ILE A 247 -10.47 -0.78 -7.48
N SER A 248 -11.08 -0.18 -8.51
CA SER A 248 -10.94 -0.72 -9.86
C SER A 248 -9.46 -0.67 -10.26
N GLU A 249 -8.99 -1.60 -11.10
CA GLU A 249 -7.62 -1.58 -11.64
C GLU A 249 -7.29 -0.22 -12.30
N GLU A 250 -8.31 0.52 -12.73
CA GLU A 250 -8.24 1.89 -13.24
C GLU A 250 -7.90 2.93 -12.14
N TYR A 251 -8.41 2.78 -10.91
CA TYR A 251 -8.04 3.62 -9.75
C TYR A 251 -6.66 3.29 -9.15
N LYS A 252 -6.10 2.09 -9.36
CA LYS A 252 -4.67 1.85 -9.06
C LYS A 252 -3.79 2.78 -9.88
N LEU A 253 -4.21 3.11 -11.10
CA LEU A 253 -3.46 3.95 -12.02
C LEU A 253 -3.84 5.43 -11.85
N ALA A 254 -5.12 5.76 -11.66
CA ALA A 254 -5.58 7.15 -11.48
C ALA A 254 -5.18 7.75 -10.12
N SER A 255 -5.29 7.01 -8.99
CA SER A 255 -4.89 7.52 -7.66
C SER A 255 -3.37 7.70 -7.50
N LEU A 256 -2.56 6.90 -8.22
CA LEU A 256 -1.12 7.12 -8.35
C LEU A 256 -0.80 8.40 -9.14
N TYR A 257 -1.68 8.81 -10.05
CA TYR A 257 -1.51 9.99 -10.89
C TYR A 257 -2.01 11.28 -10.23
N THR A 258 -3.23 11.32 -9.67
CA THR A 258 -3.81 12.55 -9.10
C THR A 258 -3.15 12.99 -7.79
N ARG A 259 -2.72 12.06 -6.93
CA ARG A 259 -2.01 12.39 -5.67
C ARG A 259 -0.61 12.98 -5.89
N THR A 260 -0.05 12.81 -7.10
CA THR A 260 1.23 13.41 -7.51
C THR A 260 1.05 14.86 -8.02
N ILE A 261 -0.16 15.25 -8.42
CA ILE A 261 -0.46 16.57 -9.00
C ILE A 261 -1.03 17.54 -7.96
N LEU A 262 -1.85 17.08 -7.01
CA LEU A 262 -2.56 17.96 -6.07
C LEU A 262 -1.75 18.35 -4.82
N ASN A 263 -0.67 17.63 -4.47
CA ASN A 263 0.17 17.98 -3.32
C ASN A 263 1.16 19.13 -3.57
N ASN A 264 1.01 19.88 -4.66
CA ASN A 264 1.86 21.04 -4.88
C ASN A 264 1.20 22.08 -5.79
N LYS A 265 0.19 22.84 -5.31
CA LYS A 265 0.07 24.28 -5.58
C LYS A 265 -0.84 25.01 -4.59
N PRO A 266 -0.34 26.06 -3.91
CA PRO A 266 -1.15 27.18 -3.48
C PRO A 266 -1.29 28.19 -4.65
N TRP A 267 -2.43 28.90 -4.70
CA TRP A 267 -2.81 30.05 -5.56
C TRP A 267 -2.79 29.87 -7.10
N ILE A 268 -3.98 29.99 -7.72
CA ILE A 268 -4.38 31.03 -8.70
C ILE A 268 -5.83 30.72 -9.16
N THR A 269 -6.75 31.60 -8.77
CA THR A 269 -8.06 31.79 -9.39
C THR A 269 -7.93 32.49 -10.73
N SER A 270 -8.89 32.18 -11.62
CA SER A 270 -9.22 32.85 -12.88
C SER A 270 -8.43 32.42 -14.13
N CYS A 271 -9.03 31.54 -14.92
CA CYS A 271 -9.28 31.88 -16.33
C CYS A 271 -10.51 31.12 -16.87
N LYS A 272 -11.42 31.90 -17.45
CA LYS A 272 -12.71 31.51 -18.00
C LYS A 272 -12.57 30.86 -19.38
N TYR A 273 -13.58 30.05 -19.72
CA TYR A 273 -14.13 29.80 -21.07
C TYR A 273 -13.16 29.40 -22.19
N VAL A 274 -13.22 28.12 -22.62
CA VAL A 274 -13.37 27.81 -24.05
C VAL A 274 -14.31 26.61 -24.22
N ARG A 275 -15.41 26.90 -24.91
CA ARG A 275 -16.46 26.04 -25.42
C ARG A 275 -15.93 25.28 -26.65
N TRP A 276 -16.07 23.96 -26.70
CA TRP A 276 -16.08 23.21 -27.96
C TRP A 276 -17.30 22.30 -27.99
N GLN A 277 -18.30 22.75 -28.74
CA GLN A 277 -19.46 21.98 -29.17
C GLN A 277 -19.14 21.35 -30.54
N SER A 278 -19.75 20.19 -30.76
CA SER A 278 -20.36 19.68 -32.00
C SER A 278 -19.64 18.61 -32.84
N MET A 279 -20.42 17.52 -33.02
CA MET A 279 -20.70 16.77 -34.27
C MET A 279 -19.64 15.76 -34.75
N VAL A 280 -19.92 14.49 -35.11
CA VAL A 280 -21.04 13.85 -35.86
C VAL A 280 -21.10 12.33 -35.54
N PRO A 281 -22.26 11.63 -35.65
CA PRO A 281 -22.45 10.24 -35.24
C PRO A 281 -22.17 9.20 -36.35
N PHE A 282 -21.81 7.96 -35.99
CA PHE A 282 -21.70 6.85 -36.94
C PHE A 282 -22.71 5.73 -36.64
N LYS A 283 -23.46 5.36 -37.68
CA LYS A 283 -24.64 4.49 -37.69
C LYS A 283 -24.29 3.00 -37.57
N ARG A 284 -25.19 2.30 -36.86
CA ARG A 284 -25.38 0.85 -36.81
C ARG A 284 -25.88 0.32 -38.16
N SER A 285 -25.43 -0.85 -38.59
CA SER A 285 -26.15 -1.69 -39.55
C SER A 285 -26.02 -3.17 -39.15
N HIS A 286 -27.17 -3.81 -39.03
CA HIS A 286 -27.37 -5.23 -38.75
C HIS A 286 -27.16 -6.08 -40.02
N ARG A 287 -26.60 -7.27 -39.85
CA ARG A 287 -26.97 -8.44 -40.68
C ARG A 287 -26.81 -9.74 -39.86
N HIS A 288 -27.96 -10.37 -39.57
CA HIS A 288 -28.11 -11.81 -39.26
C HIS A 288 -27.78 -12.63 -40.52
N SER A 289 -27.43 -13.92 -40.57
CA SER A 289 -27.51 -15.14 -39.74
C SER A 289 -26.38 -16.07 -40.27
N SER A 290 -26.01 -17.25 -39.79
CA SER A 290 -26.74 -18.36 -39.16
C SER A 290 -25.71 -19.45 -38.75
N THR A 291 -26.01 -20.13 -37.64
CA THR A 291 -25.82 -21.58 -37.35
C THR A 291 -24.43 -22.23 -37.55
N VAL A 292 -23.82 -22.74 -36.48
CA VAL A 292 -23.66 -24.19 -36.20
C VAL A 292 -23.30 -24.38 -34.72
N SER A 293 -24.03 -25.29 -34.11
CA SER A 293 -23.97 -25.83 -32.76
C SER A 293 -22.82 -26.80 -32.52
N SER A 294 -22.51 -27.00 -31.23
CA SER A 294 -22.08 -28.25 -30.60
C SER A 294 -20.57 -28.49 -30.41
N GLN A 295 -20.27 -29.04 -29.23
CA GLN A 295 -19.02 -29.62 -28.74
C GLN A 295 -17.96 -28.66 -28.18
N ARG A 296 -18.16 -28.31 -26.90
CA ARG A 296 -17.09 -27.82 -26.01
C ARG A 296 -17.13 -28.57 -24.68
N SER A 297 -16.71 -29.83 -24.71
CA SER A 297 -16.44 -30.66 -23.52
C SER A 297 -15.34 -31.67 -23.82
N SER A 298 -14.11 -31.18 -24.02
CA SER A 298 -12.85 -31.93 -23.84
C SER A 298 -11.70 -31.04 -24.28
N LEU A 299 -11.09 -30.30 -23.35
CA LEU A 299 -9.73 -29.71 -23.45
C LEU A 299 -9.52 -28.85 -22.19
N TYR A 300 -9.47 -29.49 -21.03
CA TYR A 300 -8.99 -28.87 -19.79
C TYR A 300 -7.76 -29.61 -19.23
N GLU A 301 -7.07 -30.40 -20.05
CA GLU A 301 -5.89 -31.18 -19.63
C GLU A 301 -4.69 -31.08 -20.58
N GLN A 302 -4.62 -30.06 -21.46
CA GLN A 302 -3.51 -29.91 -22.43
C GLN A 302 -2.95 -28.50 -22.59
N THR A 303 -3.01 -27.64 -21.56
CA THR A 303 -2.36 -26.32 -21.54
C THR A 303 -1.42 -26.15 -20.36
N ILE A 304 -0.45 -27.06 -20.22
CA ILE A 304 0.77 -26.86 -19.40
C ILE A 304 2.05 -26.93 -20.24
N ASN A 305 1.98 -27.13 -21.57
CA ASN A 305 3.18 -27.41 -22.38
C ASN A 305 3.33 -26.63 -23.70
N LYS A 306 2.77 -25.42 -23.80
CA LYS A 306 2.99 -24.52 -24.95
C LYS A 306 3.00 -23.05 -24.54
N ASP A 307 4.04 -22.61 -23.82
CA ASP A 307 4.38 -21.18 -23.67
C ASP A 307 5.91 -20.99 -23.52
N LYS A 308 6.67 -21.53 -24.48
CA LYS A 308 8.12 -21.27 -24.62
C LYS A 308 8.57 -20.86 -26.02
N THR A 309 7.65 -20.55 -26.94
CA THR A 309 8.02 -20.28 -28.34
C THR A 309 7.19 -19.17 -28.96
N TYR A 310 7.23 -17.97 -28.39
CA TYR A 310 6.91 -16.74 -29.13
C TYR A 310 7.73 -15.59 -28.55
N HIS A 311 8.99 -15.45 -28.97
CA HIS A 311 9.71 -14.18 -29.21
C HIS A 311 11.12 -14.48 -29.74
N ALA A 312 11.18 -15.09 -30.92
CA ALA A 312 12.40 -15.20 -31.72
C ALA A 312 12.16 -14.83 -33.20
N ALA A 313 11.14 -14.02 -33.47
CA ALA A 313 10.75 -13.67 -34.84
C ALA A 313 10.36 -12.20 -34.96
N GLN A 314 11.33 -11.29 -34.81
CA GLN A 314 11.30 -10.00 -35.52
C GLN A 314 12.69 -9.32 -35.53
N ALA A 315 13.62 -9.85 -36.31
CA ALA A 315 14.81 -9.12 -36.73
C ALA A 315 15.41 -9.70 -38.02
N VAL A 316 14.62 -9.88 -39.10
CA VAL A 316 15.18 -10.06 -40.46
C VAL A 316 14.25 -9.44 -41.53
N SER A 317 14.57 -8.21 -41.92
CA SER A 317 14.49 -7.66 -43.28
C SER A 317 15.26 -6.34 -43.23
N LEU A 318 16.47 -6.23 -43.76
CA LEU A 318 16.81 -6.17 -45.18
C LEU A 318 18.30 -6.57 -45.32
N GLY A 319 18.60 -7.53 -46.19
CA GLY A 319 19.94 -8.06 -46.39
C GLY A 319 20.84 -7.20 -47.27
N ILE A 320 22.14 -7.51 -47.25
CA ILE A 320 23.07 -7.70 -48.37
C ILE A 320 24.36 -8.36 -47.79
N GLU A 321 24.99 -9.20 -48.62
CA GLU A 321 25.78 -10.42 -48.36
C GLU A 321 27.21 -10.25 -47.79
N ASN A 322 27.72 -11.30 -47.15
CA ASN A 322 29.16 -11.60 -47.03
C ASN A 322 29.46 -12.95 -47.74
N PRO A 323 30.59 -13.08 -48.48
CA PRO A 323 31.06 -14.37 -49.01
C PRO A 323 31.84 -15.19 -47.96
N PRO A 324 32.14 -16.48 -48.22
CA PRO A 324 32.11 -17.52 -47.20
C PRO A 324 33.45 -17.85 -46.51
N LEU A 325 33.29 -18.56 -45.40
CA LEU A 325 34.29 -19.19 -44.54
C LEU A 325 35.22 -20.17 -45.27
N SER A 326 36.48 -20.27 -44.81
CA SER A 326 37.28 -21.50 -44.88
C SER A 326 37.78 -21.91 -43.50
N GLU A 327 37.97 -23.21 -43.37
CA GLU A 327 37.98 -24.04 -42.17
C GLU A 327 39.27 -24.05 -41.33
N LYS A 328 39.07 -24.49 -40.08
CA LYS A 328 39.88 -25.39 -39.23
C LYS A 328 41.40 -25.16 -39.11
N GLU A 329 41.87 -25.07 -37.87
CA GLU A 329 42.66 -26.16 -37.30
C GLU A 329 42.78 -26.07 -35.77
N THR A 330 43.14 -27.21 -35.21
CA THR A 330 43.00 -27.63 -33.82
C THR A 330 44.35 -27.61 -33.10
N PHE A 331 44.29 -27.53 -31.77
CA PHE A 331 45.19 -28.16 -30.79
C PHE A 331 46.49 -27.48 -30.32
N THR A 332 46.58 -27.47 -28.98
CA THR A 332 47.72 -27.62 -28.06
C THR A 332 48.25 -26.40 -27.28
N SER A 333 48.27 -26.66 -25.97
CA SER A 333 48.98 -26.06 -24.88
C SER A 333 50.49 -25.93 -25.11
N ASN A 334 51.08 -24.82 -24.66
CA ASN A 334 52.21 -24.85 -23.71
C ASN A 334 52.57 -23.45 -23.19
N ALA A 335 53.12 -23.47 -21.98
CA ALA A 335 53.50 -22.31 -21.18
C ALA A 335 54.93 -21.84 -21.45
N LYS A 336 55.18 -20.58 -21.07
CA LYS A 336 56.45 -19.86 -20.84
C LYS A 336 57.28 -19.49 -22.09
N ASP A 337 57.36 -18.19 -22.38
CA ASP A 337 58.57 -17.42 -22.06
C ASP A 337 58.37 -15.91 -22.19
N ILE A 338 59.20 -15.21 -21.40
CA ILE A 338 59.26 -13.77 -21.17
C ILE A 338 59.90 -13.07 -22.38
N SER A 339 59.27 -12.01 -22.89
CA SER A 339 60.01 -10.87 -23.43
C SER A 339 59.21 -9.57 -23.35
N THR A 340 59.90 -8.63 -22.73
CA THR A 340 59.71 -7.20 -22.61
C THR A 340 59.30 -6.54 -23.93
N GLU A 341 58.08 -6.00 -24.00
CA GLU A 341 57.77 -4.84 -24.84
C GLU A 341 57.13 -3.75 -23.98
N THR A 342 58.02 -2.84 -23.60
CA THR A 342 57.86 -1.44 -23.26
C THR A 342 56.56 -0.84 -23.78
N SER A 343 55.62 -0.61 -22.87
CA SER A 343 54.52 0.33 -23.10
C SER A 343 55.10 1.73 -23.32
N PRO A 344 54.70 2.46 -24.39
CA PRO A 344 55.13 3.83 -24.59
C PRO A 344 54.65 4.69 -23.40
N PRO A 345 55.47 5.66 -22.94
CA PRO A 345 55.25 6.31 -21.67
C PRO A 345 53.94 7.08 -21.67
N LEU A 346 53.17 6.88 -20.59
CA LEU A 346 52.12 7.77 -20.11
C LEU A 346 52.63 9.21 -20.21
N THR A 347 52.21 9.89 -21.27
CA THR A 347 52.34 11.33 -21.38
C THR A 347 51.50 11.89 -20.25
N LYS A 348 52.18 12.43 -19.23
CA LYS A 348 51.59 13.29 -18.20
C LYS A 348 50.59 14.20 -18.90
N GLN A 349 49.30 14.00 -18.65
CA GLN A 349 48.33 15.04 -18.92
C GLN A 349 48.63 16.16 -17.92
N GLU A 350 49.51 17.06 -18.32
CA GLU A 350 49.62 18.38 -17.73
C GLU A 350 48.20 18.95 -17.63
N GLY A 351 47.85 19.38 -16.42
CA GLY A 351 46.54 19.93 -16.13
C GLY A 351 46.16 20.97 -17.18
N LYS A 352 45.16 20.63 -18.00
CA LYS A 352 44.39 21.63 -18.73
C LYS A 352 43.80 22.55 -17.66
N LYS A 353 44.46 23.68 -17.43
CA LYS A 353 43.84 24.85 -16.79
C LYS A 353 42.57 25.12 -17.58
N ASP A 354 41.43 24.82 -16.98
CA ASP A 354 40.12 25.20 -17.48
C ASP A 354 40.17 26.71 -17.77
N LYS A 355 40.29 27.07 -19.05
CA LYS A 355 40.09 28.44 -19.49
C LYS A 355 38.67 28.78 -19.05
N LYS A 356 38.53 29.65 -18.04
CA LYS A 356 37.24 30.11 -17.54
C LYS A 356 36.47 30.61 -18.77
N LYS A 357 35.47 29.85 -19.21
CA LYS A 357 34.62 30.17 -20.36
C LYS A 357 34.20 31.63 -20.25
N THR A 358 34.40 32.42 -21.30
CA THR A 358 33.96 33.82 -21.36
C THR A 358 32.47 33.90 -21.03
N LEU A 359 31.98 34.96 -20.38
CA LEU A 359 30.57 35.09 -19.98
C LEU A 359 29.60 34.73 -21.13
N TRP A 360 29.92 35.16 -22.35
CA TRP A 360 29.17 34.83 -23.57
C TRP A 360 29.18 33.34 -23.95
N GLN A 361 30.29 32.64 -23.73
CA GLN A 361 30.40 31.19 -23.97
C GLN A 361 29.66 30.37 -22.92
N LYS A 362 29.50 30.89 -21.69
CA LYS A 362 28.66 30.27 -20.65
C LYS A 362 27.18 30.44 -20.98
N ILE A 363 26.76 31.66 -21.29
CA ILE A 363 25.37 31.98 -21.66
C ILE A 363 24.93 31.19 -22.89
N LYS A 364 25.78 31.10 -23.93
CA LYS A 364 25.48 30.30 -25.13
C LYS A 364 25.36 28.80 -24.81
N GLY A 365 26.23 28.28 -23.95
CA GLY A 365 26.20 26.87 -23.54
C GLY A 365 24.97 26.53 -22.68
N GLU A 366 24.57 27.43 -21.80
CA GLU A 366 23.36 27.30 -20.96
C GLU A 366 22.09 27.39 -21.82
N ALA A 367 21.99 28.39 -22.71
CA ALA A 367 20.86 28.52 -23.63
C ALA A 367 20.69 27.30 -24.55
N GLN A 368 21.80 26.75 -25.05
CA GLN A 368 21.78 25.54 -25.87
C GLN A 368 21.31 24.31 -25.07
N HIS A 369 21.75 24.17 -23.82
CA HIS A 369 21.29 23.11 -22.91
C HIS A 369 19.78 23.17 -22.65
N TYR A 370 19.21 24.37 -22.44
CA TYR A 370 17.77 24.55 -22.28
C TYR A 370 16.99 24.28 -23.59
N TRP A 371 17.55 24.66 -24.74
CA TRP A 371 16.94 24.38 -26.05
C TRP A 371 16.89 22.88 -26.35
N ASP A 372 18.01 22.18 -26.16
CA ASP A 372 18.10 20.74 -26.36
C ASP A 372 17.21 19.99 -25.36
N GLY A 373 17.14 20.47 -24.10
CA GLY A 373 16.22 19.95 -23.08
C GLY A 373 14.74 20.13 -23.44
N THR A 374 14.36 21.28 -24.02
CA THR A 374 12.98 21.54 -24.47
C THR A 374 12.58 20.60 -25.61
N LYS A 375 13.51 20.38 -26.56
CA LYS A 375 13.30 19.44 -27.67
C LYS A 375 13.16 17.99 -27.18
N LEU A 376 13.96 17.58 -26.21
CA LEU A 376 13.89 16.26 -25.58
C LEU A 376 12.55 16.07 -24.84
N LEU A 377 12.11 17.06 -24.05
CA LEU A 377 10.84 17.01 -23.33
C LEU A 377 9.64 16.90 -24.29
N GLY A 378 9.67 17.64 -25.41
CA GLY A 378 8.63 17.54 -26.44
C GLY A 378 8.55 16.15 -27.07
N ALA A 379 9.70 15.52 -27.34
CA ALA A 379 9.76 14.15 -27.83
C ALA A 379 9.24 13.15 -26.80
N GLU A 380 9.63 13.29 -25.53
CA GLU A 380 9.17 12.43 -24.42
C GLU A 380 7.66 12.55 -24.17
N THR A 381 7.10 13.76 -24.31
CA THR A 381 5.66 14.02 -24.18
C THR A 381 4.88 13.35 -25.33
N LYS A 382 5.40 13.40 -26.56
CA LYS A 382 4.80 12.72 -27.71
C LYS A 382 4.78 11.20 -27.55
N ILE A 383 5.89 10.61 -27.08
CA ILE A 383 5.98 9.17 -26.83
C ILE A 383 5.01 8.78 -25.71
N SER A 384 5.02 9.53 -24.61
CA SER A 384 4.15 9.29 -23.45
C SER A 384 2.67 9.39 -23.79
N TYR A 385 2.26 10.31 -24.66
CA TYR A 385 0.89 10.38 -25.17
C TYR A 385 0.48 9.10 -25.91
N LYS A 386 1.39 8.54 -26.74
CA LYS A 386 1.14 7.26 -27.43
C LYS A 386 1.04 6.09 -26.43
N LEU A 387 1.86 6.08 -25.38
CA LEU A 387 1.82 5.06 -24.34
C LEU A 387 0.55 5.16 -23.49
N ALA A 388 0.09 6.37 -23.17
CA ALA A 388 -1.18 6.60 -22.49
C ALA A 388 -2.36 6.09 -23.33
N LEU A 389 -2.35 6.31 -24.65
CA LEU A 389 -3.35 5.76 -25.56
C LEU A 389 -3.30 4.23 -25.64
N LYS A 390 -2.09 3.63 -25.71
CA LYS A 390 -1.90 2.17 -25.67
C LYS A 390 -2.50 1.56 -24.39
N MET A 391 -2.29 2.23 -23.26
CA MET A 391 -2.83 1.85 -21.97
C MET A 391 -4.35 2.03 -21.88
N ALA A 392 -4.90 3.13 -22.39
CA ALA A 392 -6.35 3.36 -22.46
C ALA A 392 -7.06 2.35 -23.39
N ALA A 393 -6.36 1.80 -24.37
CA ALA A 393 -6.84 0.70 -25.21
C ALA A 393 -6.78 -0.68 -24.54
N GLY A 394 -6.35 -0.77 -23.27
CA GLY A 394 -6.31 -2.02 -22.50
C GLY A 394 -5.05 -2.87 -22.72
N HIS A 395 -4.02 -2.36 -23.38
CA HIS A 395 -2.75 -3.09 -23.51
C HIS A 395 -1.84 -2.85 -22.30
N GLU A 396 -1.17 -3.92 -21.84
CA GLU A 396 -0.16 -3.81 -20.80
C GLU A 396 1.06 -3.03 -21.32
N LEU A 397 1.57 -2.13 -20.47
CA LEU A 397 2.81 -1.40 -20.72
C LEU A 397 3.99 -2.20 -20.16
N THR A 398 5.06 -2.27 -20.94
CA THR A 398 6.35 -2.77 -20.43
C THR A 398 6.84 -1.87 -19.30
N ARG A 399 7.71 -2.37 -18.44
CA ARG A 399 8.31 -1.63 -17.33
C ARG A 399 8.97 -0.32 -17.80
N ARG A 400 9.60 -0.36 -18.98
CA ARG A 400 10.21 0.80 -19.63
C ARG A 400 9.19 1.85 -20.03
N GLU A 401 8.14 1.43 -20.73
CA GLU A 401 7.05 2.30 -21.15
C GLU A 401 6.35 2.94 -19.94
N HIS A 402 6.09 2.15 -18.91
CA HIS A 402 5.46 2.62 -17.68
C HIS A 402 6.34 3.67 -16.95
N ARG A 403 7.64 3.41 -16.82
CA ARG A 403 8.57 4.38 -16.21
C ARG A 403 8.74 5.65 -17.05
N GLN A 404 8.79 5.53 -18.37
CA GLN A 404 8.89 6.67 -19.27
C GLN A 404 7.65 7.56 -19.13
N LEU A 405 6.47 6.97 -19.10
CA LEU A 405 5.20 7.67 -18.88
C LEU A 405 5.21 8.38 -17.50
N GLN A 406 5.55 7.66 -16.42
CA GLN A 406 5.62 8.24 -15.08
C GLN A 406 6.65 9.39 -14.97
N ARG A 407 7.82 9.25 -15.58
CA ARG A 407 8.86 10.29 -15.58
C ARG A 407 8.36 11.53 -16.31
N THR A 408 7.80 11.36 -17.49
CA THR A 408 7.31 12.47 -18.32
C THR A 408 6.17 13.21 -17.64
N VAL A 409 5.25 12.49 -17.00
CA VAL A 409 4.16 13.08 -16.22
C VAL A 409 4.70 13.89 -15.06
N LYS A 410 5.67 13.34 -14.31
CA LYS A 410 6.33 14.05 -13.20
C LYS A 410 7.07 15.30 -13.67
N ASP A 411 7.76 15.23 -14.80
CA ASP A 411 8.47 16.35 -15.39
C ASP A 411 7.51 17.42 -15.91
N LEU A 412 6.35 17.03 -16.46
CA LEU A 412 5.29 17.94 -16.91
C LEU A 412 4.63 18.67 -15.73
N VAL A 413 4.42 17.99 -14.60
CA VAL A 413 3.90 18.59 -13.36
C VAL A 413 4.92 19.59 -12.78
N ARG A 414 6.20 19.23 -12.79
CA ARG A 414 7.30 20.13 -12.37
C ARG A 414 7.51 21.30 -13.33
N LEU A 415 7.10 21.18 -14.58
CA LEU A 415 7.14 22.26 -15.56
C LEU A 415 6.13 23.38 -15.23
N VAL A 416 4.99 23.06 -14.60
CA VAL A 416 3.92 24.05 -14.34
C VAL A 416 4.33 25.20 -13.39
N PRO A 417 5.09 24.98 -12.30
CA PRO A 417 5.68 26.10 -11.55
C PRO A 417 6.87 26.74 -12.28
N PHE A 418 7.64 25.96 -13.05
CA PHE A 418 8.77 26.49 -13.82
C PHE A 418 8.36 27.41 -14.97
N SER A 419 7.24 27.14 -15.65
CA SER A 419 6.73 27.93 -16.77
C SER A 419 6.35 29.36 -16.36
N ALA A 420 6.01 29.59 -15.09
CA ALA A 420 5.77 30.92 -14.56
C ALA A 420 7.02 31.81 -14.63
N PHE A 421 8.22 31.24 -14.49
CA PHE A 421 9.49 31.97 -14.60
C PHE A 421 9.87 32.32 -16.05
N ILE A 422 9.33 31.58 -17.03
CA ILE A 422 9.53 31.84 -18.46
C ILE A 422 8.54 32.91 -18.95
N LEU A 423 7.30 32.88 -18.47
CA LEU A 423 6.23 33.78 -18.91
C LEU A 423 6.32 35.18 -18.29
N ILE A 424 6.88 35.32 -17.08
CA ILE A 424 7.00 36.61 -16.38
C ILE A 424 8.36 37.24 -16.70
N PRO A 425 8.41 38.40 -17.38
CA PRO A 425 9.67 39.09 -17.65
C PRO A 425 10.40 39.43 -16.34
N PHE A 426 11.72 39.22 -16.30
CA PHE A 426 12.61 39.36 -15.13
C PHE A 426 12.45 38.33 -13.99
N ALA A 427 11.52 37.37 -14.09
CA ALA A 427 11.40 36.31 -13.09
C ALA A 427 12.61 35.35 -13.06
N GLU A 428 13.39 35.27 -14.14
CA GLU A 428 14.64 34.50 -14.19
C GLU A 428 15.63 34.91 -13.07
N LEU A 429 15.65 36.19 -12.67
CA LEU A 429 16.49 36.69 -11.58
C LEU A 429 16.11 36.07 -10.22
N LEU A 430 14.87 35.60 -10.07
CA LEU A 430 14.39 34.93 -8.87
C LEU A 430 14.65 33.41 -8.87
N LEU A 431 15.06 32.81 -9.99
CA LEU A 431 15.35 31.37 -10.05
C LEU A 431 16.38 30.89 -9.01
N PRO A 432 17.50 31.60 -8.72
CA PRO A 432 18.44 31.19 -7.68
C PRO A 432 17.80 31.15 -6.28
N LEU A 433 16.89 32.09 -5.98
CA LEU A 433 16.16 32.14 -4.72
C LEU A 433 15.09 31.03 -4.66
N ALA A 434 14.39 30.81 -5.77
CA ALA A 434 13.35 29.81 -5.89
C ALA A 434 13.92 28.38 -5.83
N LEU A 435 15.10 28.11 -6.39
CA LEU A 435 15.79 26.82 -6.27
C LEU A 435 16.28 26.55 -4.84
N LYS A 436 16.60 27.62 -4.09
CA LYS A 436 16.94 27.51 -2.66
C LYS A 436 15.71 27.18 -1.79
N LEU A 437 14.54 27.69 -2.17
CA LEU A 437 13.25 27.40 -1.50
C LEU A 437 12.63 26.07 -1.96
N PHE A 438 12.82 25.68 -3.23
CA PHE A 438 12.20 24.51 -3.86
C PHE A 438 13.24 23.67 -4.64
N PRO A 439 14.05 22.85 -3.94
CA PRO A 439 15.20 22.14 -4.52
C PRO A 439 14.88 21.01 -5.52
N ASN A 440 13.59 20.69 -5.77
CA ASN A 440 13.16 19.66 -6.75
C ASN A 440 12.21 20.22 -7.82
N MET A 441 12.25 21.54 -8.06
CA MET A 441 11.34 22.25 -8.97
C MET A 441 11.71 22.07 -10.45
N LEU A 442 12.97 21.79 -10.78
CA LEU A 442 13.38 21.60 -12.17
C LEU A 442 12.91 20.22 -12.70
N PRO A 443 12.33 20.16 -13.91
CA PRO A 443 12.18 18.91 -14.63
C PRO A 443 13.53 18.20 -14.78
N SER A 444 13.53 16.87 -14.77
CA SER A 444 14.77 16.09 -14.84
C SER A 444 15.58 16.34 -16.12
N THR A 445 14.91 16.82 -17.17
CA THR A 445 15.49 17.23 -18.45
C THR A 445 16.41 18.45 -18.38
N TYR A 446 16.30 19.27 -17.31
CA TYR A 446 17.09 20.50 -17.14
C TYR A 446 18.09 20.41 -15.98
N GLU A 447 18.22 19.24 -15.32
CA GLU A 447 19.19 19.02 -14.24
C GLU A 447 20.60 18.80 -14.84
N ALA A 448 21.58 19.56 -14.38
CA ALA A 448 22.96 19.42 -14.85
C ALA A 448 23.59 18.13 -14.33
N ASP A 449 24.44 17.47 -15.14
CA ASP A 449 25.11 16.22 -14.78
C ASP A 449 25.88 16.32 -13.45
N LYS A 450 26.50 17.48 -13.18
CA LYS A 450 27.21 17.75 -11.92
C LYS A 450 26.31 17.71 -10.70
N ASP A 451 25.05 18.16 -10.82
CA ASP A 451 24.13 18.18 -9.69
C ASP A 451 23.53 16.79 -9.42
N LYS A 452 23.35 16.00 -10.49
CA LYS A 452 23.03 14.57 -10.39
C LYS A 452 24.14 13.78 -9.70
N GLU A 453 25.40 14.02 -10.05
CA GLU A 453 26.57 13.42 -9.38
C GLU A 453 26.67 13.82 -7.91
N LYS A 454 26.48 15.11 -7.56
CA LYS A 454 26.42 15.58 -6.17
C LYS A 454 25.31 14.90 -5.36
N ARG A 455 24.15 14.67 -5.98
CA ARG A 455 23.02 13.99 -5.34
C ARG A 455 23.34 12.53 -5.06
N GLN A 456 24.00 11.85 -6.00
CA GLN A 456 24.41 10.45 -5.84
C GLN A 456 25.50 10.30 -4.77
N THR A 457 26.50 11.18 -4.75
CA THR A 457 27.56 11.19 -3.72
C THR A 457 26.99 11.47 -2.34
N LYS A 458 26.12 12.49 -2.19
CA LYS A 458 25.42 12.76 -0.92
C LYS A 458 24.61 11.56 -0.42
N LEU A 459 23.92 10.84 -1.32
CA LEU A 459 23.19 9.63 -0.95
C LEU A 459 24.13 8.52 -0.49
N SER A 460 25.28 8.34 -1.16
CA SER A 460 26.31 7.40 -0.75
C SER A 460 26.84 7.70 0.66
N ASP A 461 27.18 8.96 0.95
CA ASP A 461 27.65 9.39 2.27
C ASP A 461 26.58 9.18 3.35
N THR A 462 25.32 9.48 3.01
CA THR A 462 24.18 9.23 3.90
C THR A 462 24.07 7.73 4.22
N ARG A 463 24.17 6.85 3.21
CA ARG A 463 24.10 5.40 3.41
C ARG A 463 25.26 4.85 4.24
N LYS A 464 26.47 5.39 4.08
CA LYS A 464 27.60 5.06 4.95
C LYS A 464 27.32 5.43 6.41
N SER A 465 26.89 6.66 6.67
CA SER A 465 26.56 7.09 8.04
C SER A 465 25.45 6.25 8.68
N VAL A 466 24.42 5.89 7.91
CA VAL A 466 23.31 5.04 8.36
C VAL A 466 23.78 3.61 8.61
N SER A 467 24.65 3.05 7.75
CA SER A 467 25.17 1.70 7.95
C SER A 467 25.93 1.55 9.26
N GLN A 468 26.75 2.55 9.62
CA GLN A 468 27.47 2.57 10.89
C GLN A 468 26.51 2.67 12.08
N PHE A 469 25.47 3.52 11.97
CA PHE A 469 24.45 3.67 13.01
C PHE A 469 23.62 2.39 13.22
N LEU A 470 23.17 1.75 12.13
CA LEU A 470 22.37 0.52 12.22
C LEU A 470 23.18 -0.64 12.81
N ARG A 471 24.49 -0.72 12.52
CA ARG A 471 25.37 -1.71 13.16
C ARG A 471 25.44 -1.54 14.67
N ALA A 472 25.59 -0.30 15.14
CA ALA A 472 25.64 -0.01 16.57
C ALA A 472 24.30 -0.29 17.27
N THR A 473 23.18 0.11 16.66
CA THR A 473 21.86 0.05 17.31
C THR A 473 21.14 -1.29 17.22
N LEU A 474 21.37 -2.07 16.16
CA LEU A 474 20.74 -3.40 16.04
C LEU A 474 21.37 -4.43 16.97
N GLN A 475 22.65 -4.24 17.34
CA GLN A 475 23.32 -5.05 18.37
C GLN A 475 22.69 -4.85 19.75
N GLU A 476 22.14 -3.66 20.02
CA GLU A 476 21.54 -3.32 21.31
C GLU A 476 20.05 -3.70 21.42
N SER A 477 19.28 -3.59 20.32
CA SER A 477 17.81 -3.73 20.37
C SER A 477 17.25 -5.04 19.78
N GLY A 478 18.03 -5.78 19.00
CA GLY A 478 17.58 -7.00 18.32
C GLY A 478 16.49 -6.82 17.26
N LEU A 479 16.14 -7.93 16.58
CA LEU A 479 14.98 -8.00 15.68
C LEU A 479 13.92 -8.93 16.31
N PRO A 480 12.64 -8.58 16.19
CA PRO A 480 11.56 -9.39 16.73
C PRO A 480 11.42 -10.73 16.00
N PHE A 481 11.12 -11.77 16.77
CA PHE A 481 10.88 -13.12 16.29
C PHE A 481 9.57 -13.66 16.87
N SER A 482 8.74 -14.28 16.04
CA SER A 482 7.48 -14.92 16.47
C SER A 482 7.31 -16.22 15.71
N THR A 483 7.38 -17.37 16.39
CA THR A 483 7.38 -18.67 15.70
C THR A 483 6.74 -19.84 16.46
N THR A 484 6.36 -20.85 15.66
CA THR A 484 5.88 -22.19 16.01
C THR A 484 7.04 -23.12 16.45
N THR A 485 6.77 -24.15 17.25
CA THR A 485 7.78 -25.07 17.85
C THR A 485 8.80 -25.66 16.86
N LYS A 486 8.40 -26.05 15.65
CA LYS A 486 9.31 -26.64 14.63
C LYS A 486 10.30 -25.62 14.04
N GLN A 487 9.86 -24.36 13.94
CA GLN A 487 10.69 -23.25 13.44
C GLN A 487 11.73 -22.79 14.47
N ARG A 488 11.45 -23.00 15.76
CA ARG A 488 12.40 -22.72 16.84
C ARG A 488 13.61 -23.66 16.81
N GLN A 489 13.43 -24.93 16.44
CA GLN A 489 14.53 -25.89 16.32
C GLN A 489 15.55 -25.52 15.22
N GLU A 490 15.06 -25.17 14.02
CA GLU A 490 15.90 -24.72 12.90
C GLU A 490 16.68 -23.43 13.26
N PHE A 491 16.05 -22.54 14.03
CA PHE A 491 16.65 -21.33 14.55
C PHE A 491 17.77 -21.63 15.57
N THR A 492 17.52 -22.50 16.54
CA THR A 492 18.51 -22.89 17.56
C THR A 492 19.73 -23.58 16.94
N GLU A 493 19.53 -24.47 15.96
CA GLU A 493 20.63 -25.14 15.25
C GLU A 493 21.49 -24.16 14.45
N PHE A 494 20.86 -23.18 13.79
CA PHE A 494 21.55 -22.13 13.05
C PHE A 494 22.43 -21.27 13.95
N PHE A 495 21.89 -20.78 15.07
CA PHE A 495 22.67 -19.99 16.03
C PHE A 495 23.80 -20.78 16.70
N ARG A 496 23.57 -22.08 16.97
CA ARG A 496 24.62 -22.98 17.46
C ARG A 496 25.79 -23.06 16.48
N LYS A 497 25.52 -23.14 15.17
CA LYS A 497 26.57 -23.15 14.13
C LYS A 497 27.36 -21.84 14.14
N ILE A 498 26.68 -20.69 14.12
CA ILE A 498 27.32 -19.36 14.13
C ILE A 498 28.19 -19.16 15.38
N ARG A 499 27.71 -19.51 16.58
CA ARG A 499 28.43 -19.26 17.84
C ARG A 499 29.54 -20.26 18.12
N SER A 500 29.40 -21.51 17.70
CA SER A 500 30.44 -22.53 17.91
C SER A 500 31.70 -22.25 17.09
N GLY A 501 31.61 -21.44 16.02
CA GLY A 501 32.73 -21.05 15.16
C GLY A 501 33.35 -22.20 14.36
N LYS A 502 32.82 -23.43 14.47
CA LYS A 502 33.38 -24.65 13.87
C LYS A 502 32.81 -24.94 12.47
N GLU A 503 31.59 -24.50 12.18
CA GLU A 503 30.91 -24.71 10.90
C GLU A 503 30.19 -23.43 10.44
N LEU A 504 30.41 -23.01 9.19
CA LEU A 504 29.65 -21.92 8.57
C LEU A 504 28.23 -22.41 8.23
N PRO A 505 27.18 -21.60 8.48
CA PRO A 505 25.83 -21.98 8.12
C PRO A 505 25.68 -22.15 6.61
N SER A 506 24.95 -23.20 6.20
CA SER A 506 24.64 -23.43 4.79
C SER A 506 23.73 -22.33 4.24
N GLN A 507 23.78 -22.05 2.94
CA GLN A 507 22.86 -21.12 2.27
C GLN A 507 21.40 -21.48 2.54
N THR A 508 21.07 -22.77 2.60
CA THR A 508 19.72 -23.28 2.93
C THR A 508 19.29 -22.89 4.34
N ASP A 509 20.23 -22.93 5.30
CA ASP A 509 19.95 -22.64 6.71
C ASP A 509 19.66 -21.14 6.86
N VAL A 510 20.48 -20.29 6.23
CA VAL A 510 20.27 -18.84 6.18
C VAL A 510 18.90 -18.50 5.60
N ILE A 511 18.51 -19.14 4.49
CA ILE A 511 17.22 -18.92 3.85
C ILE A 511 16.05 -19.33 4.76
N ASN A 512 16.14 -20.50 5.40
CA ASN A 512 15.06 -21.01 6.25
C ASN A 512 14.84 -20.10 7.47
N VAL A 513 15.92 -19.68 8.14
CA VAL A 513 15.83 -18.72 9.25
C VAL A 513 15.31 -17.36 8.78
N SER A 514 15.76 -16.88 7.62
CA SER A 514 15.33 -15.59 7.09
C SER A 514 13.82 -15.52 6.77
N LYS A 515 13.20 -16.65 6.41
CA LYS A 515 11.74 -16.75 6.15
C LYS A 515 10.89 -16.62 7.42
N LEU A 516 11.48 -16.79 8.60
CA LEU A 516 10.77 -16.70 9.87
C LEU A 516 10.40 -15.24 10.22
N PHE A 517 11.13 -14.28 9.64
CA PHE A 517 10.85 -12.86 9.80
C PHE A 517 9.71 -12.42 8.86
N ARG A 518 8.87 -11.49 9.31
CA ARG A 518 7.81 -10.88 8.48
C ARG A 518 8.05 -9.38 8.34
N ASP A 519 7.80 -8.84 7.15
CA ASP A 519 8.04 -7.43 6.83
C ASP A 519 7.28 -6.45 7.74
N ASP A 520 6.10 -6.81 8.22
CA ASP A 520 5.30 -5.92 9.08
C ASP A 520 5.77 -5.98 10.54
N ILE A 521 6.04 -7.18 11.05
CA ILE A 521 6.55 -7.39 12.41
C ILE A 521 7.93 -6.75 12.58
N THR A 522 8.81 -6.86 11.57
CA THR A 522 10.14 -6.25 11.63
C THR A 522 10.06 -4.73 11.72
N LEU A 523 9.16 -4.08 10.98
CA LEU A 523 9.04 -2.61 10.98
C LEU A 523 8.32 -2.05 12.21
N ASP A 524 7.37 -2.79 12.78
CA ASP A 524 6.60 -2.30 13.94
C ASP A 524 7.46 -2.21 15.20
N ASN A 525 8.44 -3.10 15.35
CA ASN A 525 9.33 -3.13 16.52
C ASN A 525 10.61 -2.29 16.37
N LEU A 526 10.86 -1.70 15.20
CA LEU A 526 11.99 -0.77 15.08
C LEU A 526 11.73 0.51 15.87
N SER A 527 12.76 0.94 16.62
CA SER A 527 12.73 2.20 17.33
C SER A 527 12.67 3.38 16.34
N ARG A 528 12.16 4.52 16.78
CA ARG A 528 12.08 5.72 15.95
C ARG A 528 13.42 6.11 15.30
N PRO A 529 14.56 6.09 16.00
CA PRO A 529 15.87 6.33 15.38
C PRO A 529 16.19 5.35 14.23
N GLN A 530 15.87 4.07 14.39
CA GLN A 530 16.06 3.04 13.37
C GLN A 530 15.13 3.25 12.17
N LEU A 531 13.87 3.63 12.39
CA LEU A 531 12.92 3.99 11.32
C LEU A 531 13.40 5.20 10.52
N VAL A 532 13.87 6.25 11.20
CA VAL A 532 14.46 7.43 10.56
C VAL A 532 15.69 7.05 9.75
N ALA A 533 16.57 6.20 10.29
CA ALA A 533 17.76 5.71 9.60
C ALA A 533 17.38 4.93 8.33
N MET A 534 16.41 4.03 8.41
CA MET A 534 15.89 3.28 7.26
C MET A 534 15.31 4.21 6.18
N CYS A 535 14.53 5.22 6.58
CA CYS A 535 14.02 6.24 5.65
C CYS A 535 15.17 6.98 4.93
N ARG A 536 16.22 7.39 5.65
CA ARG A 536 17.41 8.03 5.05
C ARG A 536 18.13 7.10 4.08
N TYR A 537 18.31 5.84 4.45
CA TYR A 537 18.95 4.83 3.61
C TYR A 537 18.23 4.62 2.27
N MET A 538 16.90 4.60 2.32
CA MET A 538 16.00 4.45 1.18
C MET A 538 15.78 5.74 0.39
N ASN A 539 16.42 6.85 0.76
CA ASN A 539 16.23 8.18 0.18
C ASN A 539 14.76 8.67 0.28
N LEU A 540 14.12 8.42 1.42
CA LEU A 540 12.77 8.87 1.77
C LEU A 540 12.83 10.10 2.70
N ASN A 541 11.71 10.78 2.85
CA ASN A 541 11.60 11.86 3.82
C ASN A 541 11.63 11.28 5.25
N THR A 542 12.15 12.05 6.21
CA THR A 542 12.26 11.63 7.62
C THR A 542 11.34 12.40 8.55
N PHE A 543 10.54 13.32 7.99
CA PHE A 543 9.54 14.06 8.74
C PHE A 543 8.27 13.23 8.94
N GLY A 544 7.72 13.27 10.16
CA GLY A 544 6.47 12.60 10.51
C GLY A 544 6.50 11.88 11.86
N THR A 545 5.34 11.32 12.22
CA THR A 545 5.14 10.39 13.34
C THR A 545 5.61 8.97 12.95
N ASP A 546 5.82 8.10 13.93
CA ASP A 546 6.35 6.75 13.69
C ASP A 546 5.46 5.90 12.76
N PRO A 547 4.11 5.91 12.88
CA PRO A 547 3.24 5.27 11.89
C PRO A 547 3.42 5.81 10.47
N MET A 548 3.67 7.12 10.32
CA MET A 548 3.92 7.75 9.02
C MET A 548 5.26 7.29 8.41
N LEU A 549 6.32 7.16 9.22
CA LEU A 549 7.61 6.63 8.76
C LEU A 549 7.48 5.17 8.33
N ARG A 550 6.80 4.33 9.12
CA ARG A 550 6.51 2.94 8.78
C ARG A 550 5.71 2.83 7.48
N TYR A 551 4.68 3.66 7.32
CA TYR A 551 3.90 3.73 6.08
C TYR A 551 4.78 4.07 4.87
N GLN A 552 5.67 5.06 4.97
CA GLN A 552 6.57 5.44 3.88
C GLN A 552 7.48 4.29 3.45
N ILE A 553 8.06 3.57 4.42
CA ILE A 553 8.91 2.40 4.17
C ILE A 553 8.08 1.28 3.51
N ARG A 554 6.92 0.92 4.08
CA ARG A 554 6.00 -0.10 3.53
C ARG A 554 5.57 0.24 2.11
N HIS A 555 5.20 1.49 1.85
CA HIS A 555 4.77 1.96 0.54
C HIS A 555 5.90 1.87 -0.49
N LYS A 556 7.13 2.30 -0.12
CA LYS A 556 8.29 2.16 -1.01
C LYS A 556 8.67 0.70 -1.24
N MET A 557 8.55 -0.16 -0.23
CA MET A 557 8.73 -1.61 -0.37
C MET A 557 7.75 -2.19 -1.38
N ARG A 558 6.45 -1.91 -1.29
CA ARG A 558 5.46 -2.39 -2.29
C ARG A 558 5.83 -2.01 -3.73
N LYS A 559 6.36 -0.80 -3.94
CA LYS A 559 6.86 -0.38 -5.27
C LYS A 559 8.04 -1.21 -5.74
N ILE A 560 9.00 -1.50 -4.86
CA ILE A 560 10.13 -2.39 -5.17
C ILE A 560 9.63 -3.80 -5.47
N LYS A 561 8.67 -4.32 -4.69
CA LYS A 561 8.09 -5.65 -4.88
C LYS A 561 7.43 -5.81 -6.26
N SER A 562 6.72 -4.78 -6.71
CA SER A 562 6.13 -4.74 -8.06
C SER A 562 7.20 -4.61 -9.15
N ASP A 563 8.19 -3.75 -8.95
CA ASP A 563 9.33 -3.58 -9.87
C ASP A 563 10.15 -4.87 -10.00
N ASP A 564 10.34 -5.64 -8.93
CA ASP A 564 11.04 -6.93 -8.94
C ASP A 564 10.34 -7.95 -9.85
N LYS A 565 9.00 -8.07 -9.74
CA LYS A 565 8.23 -8.99 -10.60
C LYS A 565 8.35 -8.58 -12.07
N ALA A 566 8.29 -7.29 -12.35
CA ALA A 566 8.43 -6.77 -13.71
C ALA A 566 9.85 -7.02 -14.28
N ILE A 567 10.91 -6.78 -13.49
CA ILE A 567 12.29 -7.08 -13.91
C ILE A 567 12.48 -8.58 -14.12
N TRP A 568 11.94 -9.41 -13.24
CA TRP A 568 12.07 -10.86 -13.36
C TRP A 568 11.37 -11.39 -14.62
N TYR A 569 10.21 -10.85 -14.97
CA TYR A 569 9.49 -11.22 -16.20
C TYR A 569 10.22 -10.77 -17.48
N GLU A 570 10.77 -9.55 -17.49
CA GLU A 570 11.49 -9.01 -18.66
C GLU A 570 12.94 -9.54 -18.75
N GLY A 571 13.53 -9.97 -17.65
CA GLY A 571 14.92 -10.39 -17.53
C GLY A 571 15.87 -9.23 -17.19
N VAL A 572 16.87 -9.50 -16.33
CA VAL A 572 17.85 -8.50 -15.85
C VAL A 572 18.74 -7.98 -16.99
N ASP A 573 19.05 -8.82 -17.98
CA ASP A 573 19.91 -8.44 -19.11
C ASP A 573 19.29 -7.38 -20.02
N THR A 574 17.96 -7.28 -20.03
CA THR A 574 17.28 -6.27 -20.83
C THR A 574 17.53 -4.86 -20.33
N LEU A 575 17.95 -4.68 -19.07
CA LEU A 575 18.19 -3.37 -18.44
C LEU A 575 19.39 -2.64 -19.05
N SER A 576 19.20 -1.36 -19.37
CA SER A 576 20.29 -0.45 -19.70
C SER A 576 21.10 -0.11 -18.44
N VAL A 577 22.37 0.28 -18.59
CA VAL A 577 23.25 0.60 -17.45
C VAL A 577 22.65 1.66 -16.50
N PRO A 578 22.01 2.76 -16.98
CA PRO A 578 21.36 3.70 -16.09
C PRO A 578 20.13 3.12 -15.38
N GLU A 579 19.32 2.29 -16.05
CA GLU A 579 18.16 1.64 -15.44
C GLU A 579 18.56 0.63 -14.37
N LEU A 580 19.65 -0.10 -14.63
CA LEU A 580 20.27 -1.05 -13.71
C LEU A 580 20.75 -0.33 -12.45
N GLN A 581 21.52 0.76 -12.60
CA GLN A 581 21.95 1.58 -11.47
C GLN A 581 20.77 2.10 -10.64
N VAL A 582 19.70 2.59 -11.28
CA VAL A 582 18.50 3.06 -10.55
C VAL A 582 17.78 1.90 -9.84
N ALA A 583 17.69 0.73 -10.48
CA ALA A 583 17.07 -0.46 -9.90
C ALA A 583 17.85 -0.95 -8.66
N CYS A 584 19.16 -1.07 -8.76
CA CYS A 584 20.06 -1.42 -7.65
C CYS A 584 19.98 -0.37 -6.53
N ALA A 585 20.07 0.92 -6.87
CA ALA A 585 20.01 1.99 -5.89
C ALA A 585 18.70 2.01 -5.10
N ASN A 586 17.55 1.75 -5.75
CA ASN A 586 16.25 1.69 -5.07
C ASN A 586 16.16 0.55 -4.04
N ARG A 587 16.92 -0.55 -4.24
CA ARG A 587 17.01 -1.71 -3.33
C ARG A 587 18.09 -1.57 -2.27
N GLY A 588 18.72 -0.38 -2.20
CA GLY A 588 19.83 -0.14 -1.28
C GLY A 588 21.14 -0.82 -1.69
N ILE A 589 21.24 -1.36 -2.92
CA ILE A 589 22.49 -1.92 -3.41
C ILE A 589 23.44 -0.77 -3.75
N ARG A 590 24.73 -0.94 -3.42
CA ARG A 590 25.78 0.02 -3.77
C ARG A 590 25.95 0.07 -5.29
N THR A 591 25.93 1.27 -5.87
CA THR A 591 26.05 1.45 -7.33
C THR A 591 27.36 2.09 -7.77
N HIS A 592 28.03 2.80 -6.86
CA HIS A 592 29.27 3.50 -7.14
C HIS A 592 30.47 2.55 -7.02
N GLY A 593 31.30 2.50 -8.07
CA GLY A 593 32.53 1.69 -8.12
C GLY A 593 32.34 0.22 -8.51
N LEU A 594 31.15 -0.18 -8.96
CA LEU A 594 30.88 -1.55 -9.45
C LEU A 594 30.76 -1.58 -10.97
N SER A 595 31.23 -2.66 -11.59
CA SER A 595 31.04 -2.89 -13.02
C SER A 595 29.56 -3.17 -13.33
N PRO A 596 29.08 -2.85 -14.55
CA PRO A 596 27.70 -3.16 -14.94
C PRO A 596 27.37 -4.65 -14.88
N ALA A 597 28.34 -5.54 -15.11
CA ALA A 597 28.16 -6.98 -14.95
C ALA A 597 27.88 -7.34 -13.48
N LYS A 598 28.73 -6.86 -12.56
CA LYS A 598 28.55 -7.09 -11.12
C LYS A 598 27.22 -6.54 -10.61
N LEU A 599 26.74 -5.41 -11.13
CA LEU A 599 25.42 -4.88 -10.78
C LEU A 599 24.25 -5.77 -11.24
N ARG A 600 24.40 -6.48 -12.37
CA ARG A 600 23.40 -7.46 -12.81
C ARG A 600 23.40 -8.66 -11.89
N ASP A 601 24.58 -9.19 -11.56
CA ASP A 601 24.72 -10.33 -10.65
C ASP A 601 24.08 -10.03 -9.27
N GLU A 602 24.34 -8.84 -8.72
CA GLU A 602 23.76 -8.42 -7.43
C GLU A 602 22.24 -8.24 -7.52
N LEU A 603 21.73 -7.69 -8.62
CA LEU A 603 20.29 -7.55 -8.82
C LEU A 603 19.60 -8.92 -9.01
N GLU A 604 20.24 -9.84 -9.72
CA GLU A 604 19.74 -11.19 -9.93
C GLU A 604 19.69 -11.97 -8.61
N GLN A 605 20.76 -11.92 -7.80
CA GLN A 605 20.77 -12.53 -6.47
C GLN A 605 19.68 -11.96 -5.56
N TRP A 606 19.47 -10.64 -5.56
CA TRP A 606 18.36 -10.01 -4.84
C TRP A 606 17.00 -10.58 -5.27
N LEU A 607 16.76 -10.68 -6.58
CA LEU A 607 15.51 -11.21 -7.13
C LEU A 607 15.33 -12.68 -6.79
N ASP A 608 16.39 -13.47 -6.81
CA ASP A 608 16.38 -14.90 -6.49
C ASP A 608 15.99 -15.14 -5.03
N LEU A 609 16.66 -14.44 -4.10
CA LEU A 609 16.36 -14.50 -2.66
C LEU A 609 14.93 -14.09 -2.36
N ARG A 610 14.42 -13.06 -3.04
CA ARG A 610 13.09 -12.52 -2.77
C ARG A 610 11.96 -13.33 -3.45
N LEU A 611 12.11 -13.65 -4.73
CA LEU A 611 11.04 -14.25 -5.55
C LEU A 611 11.04 -15.77 -5.48
N LYS A 612 12.21 -16.43 -5.47
CA LYS A 612 12.29 -17.89 -5.38
C LYS A 612 12.36 -18.36 -3.94
N HIS A 613 13.21 -17.73 -3.13
CA HIS A 613 13.41 -18.14 -1.74
C HIS A 613 12.46 -17.44 -0.75
N GLY A 614 11.67 -16.45 -1.19
CA GLY A 614 10.63 -15.83 -0.35
C GLY A 614 11.17 -15.02 0.83
N VAL A 615 12.42 -14.57 0.78
CA VAL A 615 13.03 -13.77 1.86
C VAL A 615 12.34 -12.39 1.96
N PRO A 616 11.98 -11.93 3.17
CA PRO A 616 11.34 -10.63 3.39
C PRO A 616 12.18 -9.47 2.84
N SER A 617 11.51 -8.49 2.21
CA SER A 617 12.21 -7.38 1.54
C SER A 617 12.81 -6.38 2.54
N THR A 618 12.21 -6.26 3.73
CA THR A 618 12.73 -5.45 4.84
C THR A 618 14.03 -6.01 5.37
N LEU A 619 14.12 -7.33 5.54
CA LEU A 619 15.32 -8.02 6.00
C LEU A 619 16.45 -7.91 4.98
N LEU A 620 16.16 -8.09 3.68
CA LEU A 620 17.14 -7.88 2.61
C LEU A 620 17.65 -6.42 2.55
N LEU A 621 16.79 -5.46 2.84
CA LEU A 621 17.18 -4.05 2.88
C LEU A 621 18.08 -3.74 4.08
N LEU A 622 17.72 -4.27 5.25
CA LEU A 622 18.52 -4.17 6.48
C LEU A 622 19.89 -4.81 6.28
N SER A 623 19.95 -5.99 5.65
CA SER A 623 21.22 -6.65 5.38
C SER A 623 22.10 -5.87 4.41
N ASN A 624 21.53 -5.32 3.34
CA ASN A 624 22.24 -4.42 2.44
C ASN A 624 22.75 -3.17 3.18
N ALA A 625 21.95 -2.60 4.09
CA ALA A 625 22.36 -1.45 4.88
C ALA A 625 23.49 -1.81 5.84
N PHE A 626 23.42 -2.98 6.47
CA PHE A 626 24.42 -3.50 7.39
C PHE A 626 25.76 -3.78 6.67
N MET A 627 25.75 -4.14 5.39
CA MET A 627 26.96 -4.44 4.59
C MET A 627 27.30 -3.37 3.53
N TYR A 628 26.84 -2.13 3.72
CA TYR A 628 27.00 -1.09 2.69
C TYR A 628 28.47 -0.72 2.41
N ASP A 629 29.31 -0.69 3.46
CA ASP A 629 30.69 -0.18 3.43
C ASP A 629 31.77 -1.28 3.37
N GLN A 630 31.39 -2.57 3.38
CA GLN A 630 32.35 -3.67 3.28
C GLN A 630 32.63 -4.00 1.80
N ASP A 631 33.89 -3.93 1.41
CA ASP A 631 34.40 -4.31 0.09
C ASP A 631 34.84 -5.77 0.13
N ASP A 632 33.93 -6.72 -0.02
CA ASP A 632 34.31 -8.12 -0.16
C ASP A 632 33.58 -8.88 -1.27
N GLN A 633 34.23 -9.96 -1.71
CA GLN A 633 33.88 -10.77 -2.89
C GLN A 633 32.59 -11.61 -2.71
N SER A 634 32.35 -12.52 -3.67
CA SER A 634 31.21 -13.43 -3.86
C SER A 634 30.38 -13.79 -2.61
N ASP A 635 29.05 -13.86 -2.81
CA ASP A 635 28.01 -14.13 -1.79
C ASP A 635 27.69 -12.99 -0.82
N ARG A 636 27.82 -11.74 -1.28
CA ARG A 636 27.48 -10.54 -0.50
C ARG A 636 26.12 -10.62 0.17
N HIS A 637 25.07 -11.06 -0.52
CA HIS A 637 23.72 -11.07 0.03
C HIS A 637 23.53 -12.13 1.14
N TYR A 638 24.16 -13.30 1.00
CA TYR A 638 24.13 -14.34 2.03
C TYR A 638 24.97 -13.93 3.25
N ASN A 639 26.18 -13.42 3.02
CA ASN A 639 27.04 -12.92 4.09
C ASN A 639 26.40 -11.73 4.82
N ALA A 640 25.69 -10.86 4.10
CA ALA A 640 24.94 -9.77 4.71
C ALA A 640 23.78 -10.26 5.57
N LEU A 641 23.05 -11.28 5.12
CA LEU A 641 22.00 -11.90 5.92
C LEU A 641 22.58 -12.57 7.18
N ILE A 642 23.67 -13.33 7.04
CA ILE A 642 24.38 -13.94 8.17
C ILE A 642 24.80 -12.87 9.17
N ALA A 643 25.43 -11.79 8.71
CA ALA A 643 25.91 -10.72 9.58
C ALA A 643 24.75 -10.01 10.33
N THR A 644 23.62 -9.79 9.64
CA THR A 644 22.42 -9.17 10.25
C THR A 644 21.73 -10.10 11.24
N LEU A 645 21.69 -11.40 10.95
CA LEU A 645 21.13 -12.40 11.87
C LEU A 645 22.07 -12.65 13.06
N SER A 646 23.39 -12.53 12.87
CA SER A 646 24.38 -12.68 13.93
C SER A 646 24.40 -11.52 14.92
N SER A 647 23.83 -10.36 14.55
CA SER A 647 23.71 -9.21 15.45
C SER A 647 22.49 -9.29 16.36
N LEU A 648 21.77 -10.41 16.39
CA LEU A 648 20.64 -10.60 17.29
C LEU A 648 21.13 -10.87 18.73
N PRO A 649 20.51 -10.24 19.75
CA PRO A 649 20.88 -10.39 21.15
C PRO A 649 20.88 -11.84 21.63
N ASP A 650 21.74 -12.12 22.61
CA ASP A 650 21.89 -13.47 23.16
C ASP A 650 20.66 -13.93 23.94
N GLU A 651 19.92 -13.01 24.54
CA GLU A 651 18.65 -13.21 25.25
C GLU A 651 17.62 -13.97 24.40
N LEU A 652 17.47 -13.58 23.12
CA LEU A 652 16.52 -14.19 22.21
C LEU A 652 16.88 -15.65 21.89
N TYR A 653 18.18 -15.97 21.88
CA TYR A 653 18.64 -17.34 21.70
C TYR A 653 18.35 -18.20 22.94
N HIS A 654 18.65 -17.70 24.14
CA HIS A 654 18.39 -18.45 25.38
C HIS A 654 16.88 -18.65 25.62
N GLU A 655 16.05 -17.65 25.30
CA GLU A 655 14.60 -17.77 25.36
C GLU A 655 14.09 -18.84 24.39
N THR A 656 14.56 -18.84 23.14
CA THR A 656 14.14 -19.83 22.15
C THR A 656 14.65 -21.24 22.47
N GLU A 657 15.86 -21.38 23.01
CA GLU A 657 16.42 -22.66 23.46
C GLU A 657 15.63 -23.26 24.63
N LEU A 658 15.32 -22.46 25.66
CA LEU A 658 14.47 -22.89 26.78
C LEU A 658 13.10 -23.38 26.30
N ASN A 659 12.47 -22.62 25.42
CA ASN A 659 11.16 -22.96 24.84
C ASN A 659 11.19 -24.23 23.97
N VAL A 660 12.34 -24.61 23.41
CA VAL A 660 12.50 -25.87 22.66
C VAL A 660 12.73 -27.04 23.61
N GLN A 661 13.46 -26.82 24.72
CA GLN A 661 13.83 -27.82 25.72
C GLN A 661 12.88 -27.83 26.93
N ASP A 662 11.64 -27.35 26.80
CA ASP A 662 10.73 -27.05 27.91
C ASP A 662 10.49 -28.22 28.91
N LYS A 663 10.68 -29.47 28.46
CA LYS A 663 10.57 -30.68 29.30
C LYS A 663 11.89 -31.12 29.97
N GLU A 664 13.03 -30.62 29.51
CA GLU A 664 14.39 -30.99 29.95
C GLU A 664 15.12 -29.83 30.64
N ALA A 665 14.62 -28.59 30.52
CA ALA A 665 15.24 -27.39 31.08
C ALA A 665 15.23 -27.37 32.63
N THR A 666 16.38 -27.07 33.23
CA THR A 666 16.52 -26.97 34.69
C THR A 666 16.01 -25.63 35.22
N ASN A 667 15.50 -25.61 36.47
CA ASN A 667 15.00 -24.37 37.09
C ASN A 667 16.06 -23.27 37.22
N LYS A 668 17.35 -23.64 37.27
CA LYS A 668 18.46 -22.68 37.27
C LYS A 668 18.58 -21.94 35.93
N GLN A 669 18.47 -22.66 34.81
CA GLN A 669 18.49 -22.07 33.46
C GLN A 669 17.27 -21.17 33.23
N ARG A 670 16.09 -21.55 33.74
CA ARG A 670 14.90 -20.68 33.71
C ARG A 670 15.09 -19.39 34.49
N LEU A 671 15.74 -19.46 35.66
CA LEU A 671 16.02 -18.28 36.48
C LEU A 671 17.01 -17.33 35.80
N GLU A 672 18.07 -17.85 35.15
CA GLU A 672 19.04 -17.04 34.41
C GLU A 672 18.38 -16.26 33.27
N VAL A 673 17.48 -16.88 32.50
CA VAL A 673 16.76 -16.18 31.42
C VAL A 673 15.77 -15.14 31.95
N ILE A 674 15.10 -15.39 33.08
CA ILE A 674 14.23 -14.38 33.71
C ILE A 674 15.04 -13.18 34.21
N MET A 675 16.23 -13.41 34.76
CA MET A 675 17.12 -12.32 35.20
C MET A 675 17.70 -11.52 34.04
N GLU A 676 17.94 -12.16 32.88
CA GLU A 676 18.34 -11.46 31.65
C GLU A 676 17.23 -10.55 31.09
N GLN A 677 15.94 -10.82 31.38
CA GLN A 677 14.80 -10.01 30.93
C GLN A 677 14.48 -8.78 31.81
N GLU A 678 15.02 -8.70 33.04
CA GLU A 678 14.77 -7.59 33.97
C GLU A 678 15.72 -6.38 33.76
N VAL A 679 16.74 -6.51 32.91
CA VAL A 679 17.75 -5.47 32.59
C VAL A 679 17.30 -4.65 31.39
#